data_AF-A0A965YYU3-F1
#
_entry.id   AF-A0A965YYU3-F1
#
_cell.length_a   1.000
_cell.length_b   1.000
_cell.length_c   1.000
_cell.angle_alpha   90.00
_cell.angle_beta   90.00
_cell.angle_gamma   90.00
#
_symmetry.space_group_name_H-M   'P 1'
#
loop_
_entity.id
_entity.type
_entity.pdbx_description
1 polymer ?
#
loop_
_entity_poly.entity_id
_entity_poly.type
_entity_poly.pdbx_seq_one_letter_code
_entity_poly.pdbx_strand_id
1 'polypeptide(L)'
;MNILQTDIKFIPGVGPKRAEILNKEIDLFTLGDLLRWYPYRYIDRTRVYYVHEIDSTQAYIQLKGRITSFETFGEGRRRRLVAHFTDGTGYVDLVWFQGVRFVESKYKLNQEYIVFGKPALFNGKWNIAHPDIDPFMNESDRPEGLMAMYTTTEKMKNHFLNSRAMQKIITAAFSLITERLPESLSPDVVEEAGVMPFHDALEQIHFPKSPALLRDAEFRLKFEELFYIQLSIVRYASERKEKLKGFIFGKVGDNLHTFFREHLPFELTTAQKRVIKEIRRDTATGRQMNRLLQGDVGSGKTLVALMCMLIARDNGFQSALMAPTEILASQHWDTFTQMLKGMKMRVALLTGSTRKKEREALHSALLSGEIDILIGTHALIEEVVQFHNLGFVVIDEQHRFGVVQRAKLWEKNRQPPHVLVMTATPIPRTLAMTVYGDLDLSVIDELPPGRKPVQTLHRYDKKRGALYQFIREQIGQGRQIYIVYPLIEESETLDLKNLEEGYLHVREAFPEFTVCKMHGRMKAAEKEEVMRRFVANEAQIMVSTTVIEVGVNVPNASVMVIESAQRFGLSQLHQLRGRVGRGADQSYCVLITPYELSADTRKRMEIMTESNDGFVIAEADLKLRGPGDLEGTQQSGVPFNLHIADLVRDSAILYRAREIAEQLIDADPHLSQPHHRVLKQQLSRLAGNRYDWGRIS
;
A
#
# COMPACT_ATOMS: atom_id res chain seq x y z
N MET A 1 11.56 39.06 0.03
CA MET A 1 12.26 37.76 -0.11
C MET A 1 11.49 36.75 0.72
N ASN A 2 11.21 35.56 0.19
CA ASN A 2 10.49 34.53 0.94
C ASN A 2 11.43 33.93 1.99
N ILE A 3 11.20 34.20 3.28
CA ILE A 3 12.05 33.75 4.39
C ILE A 3 12.21 32.22 4.43
N LEU A 4 11.22 31.48 3.91
CA LEU A 4 11.26 30.03 3.82
C LEU A 4 12.31 29.50 2.82
N GLN A 5 12.74 30.33 1.86
CA GLN A 5 13.77 29.96 0.87
C GLN A 5 15.19 30.30 1.32
N THR A 6 15.37 30.81 2.55
CA THR A 6 16.69 31.06 3.11
C THR A 6 17.47 29.76 3.20
N ASP A 7 18.68 29.73 2.63
CA ASP A 7 19.60 28.60 2.67
C ASP A 7 19.93 28.23 4.13
N ILE A 8 19.85 26.93 4.45
CA ILE A 8 20.01 26.39 5.80
C ILE A 8 21.33 26.79 6.46
N LYS A 9 22.38 27.09 5.68
CA LYS A 9 23.69 27.51 6.21
C LYS A 9 23.65 28.85 6.95
N PHE A 10 22.66 29.70 6.64
CA PHE A 10 22.48 31.00 7.29
C PHE A 10 21.69 30.92 8.60
N ILE A 11 21.15 29.74 8.94
CA ILE A 11 20.45 29.54 10.21
C ILE A 11 21.50 29.48 11.34
N PRO A 12 21.33 30.29 12.40
CA PRO A 12 22.25 30.29 13.53
C PRO A 12 22.42 28.88 14.12
N GLY A 13 23.67 28.45 14.26
CA GLY A 13 24.01 27.12 14.77
C GLY A 13 24.17 26.02 13.72
N VAL A 14 23.92 26.29 12.43
CA VAL A 14 24.20 25.35 11.33
C VAL A 14 25.59 25.60 10.76
N GLY A 15 25.77 26.70 10.02
CA GLY A 15 27.01 26.97 9.28
C GLY A 15 27.29 25.96 8.16
N PRO A 16 28.35 26.15 7.35
CA PRO A 16 28.54 25.39 6.11
C PRO A 16 28.76 23.89 6.31
N LYS A 17 29.49 23.50 7.37
CA LYS A 17 29.78 22.07 7.65
C LYS A 17 28.55 21.29 8.08
N ARG A 18 27.69 21.85 8.94
CA ARG A 18 26.45 21.16 9.34
C ARG A 18 25.42 21.19 8.22
N ALA A 19 25.37 22.27 7.44
CA ALA A 19 24.52 22.34 6.25
C ALA A 19 24.81 21.21 5.28
N GLU A 20 26.10 20.94 4.98
CA GLU A 20 26.47 19.83 4.09
C GLU A 20 25.98 18.46 4.59
N ILE A 21 26.01 18.23 5.91
CA ILE A 21 25.53 16.98 6.52
C ILE A 21 24.00 16.91 6.45
N LEU A 22 23.30 17.99 6.80
CA LEU A 22 21.84 18.04 6.74
C LEU A 22 21.32 17.84 5.31
N ASN A 23 21.97 18.48 4.32
CA ASN A 23 21.66 18.31 2.90
C ASN A 23 21.88 16.86 2.45
N LYS A 24 22.95 16.18 2.88
CA LYS A 24 23.31 14.84 2.40
C LYS A 24 22.55 13.72 3.09
N GLU A 25 22.19 13.90 4.35
CA GLU A 25 21.65 12.82 5.18
C GLU A 25 20.12 12.83 5.26
N ILE A 26 19.51 14.02 5.20
CA ILE A 26 18.07 14.20 5.40
C ILE A 26 17.46 15.24 4.44
N ASP A 27 18.15 15.60 3.35
CA ASP A 27 17.67 16.47 2.27
C ASP A 27 17.10 17.83 2.72
N LEU A 28 17.67 18.43 3.78
CA LEU A 28 17.22 19.74 4.28
C LEU A 28 18.08 20.89 3.72
N PHE A 29 17.56 21.66 2.76
CA PHE A 29 18.31 22.73 2.08
C PHE A 29 17.95 24.13 2.53
N THR A 30 16.72 24.34 2.99
CA THR A 30 16.16 25.66 3.30
C THR A 30 15.55 25.74 4.69
N LEU A 31 15.26 26.96 5.15
CA LEU A 31 14.50 27.20 6.38
C LEU A 31 13.10 26.55 6.32
N GLY A 32 12.45 26.57 5.16
CA GLY A 32 11.16 25.89 4.97
C GLY A 32 11.24 24.38 5.14
N ASP A 33 12.30 23.75 4.64
CA ASP A 33 12.52 22.31 4.81
C ASP A 33 12.74 21.98 6.30
N LEU A 34 13.55 22.79 6.99
CA LEU A 34 13.82 22.61 8.42
C LEU A 34 12.56 22.71 9.28
N LEU A 35 11.66 23.67 8.98
CA LEU A 35 10.38 23.81 9.69
C LEU A 35 9.40 22.67 9.40
N ARG A 36 9.61 21.90 8.33
CA ARG A 36 8.81 20.71 8.00
C ARG A 36 9.49 19.42 8.45
N TRP A 37 10.63 19.51 9.14
CA TRP A 37 11.29 18.37 9.76
C TRP A 37 10.65 18.04 11.11
N TYR A 38 9.51 17.34 11.06
CA TYR A 38 8.68 17.15 12.24
C TYR A 38 9.29 16.17 13.27
N PRO A 39 8.96 16.34 14.56
CA PRO A 39 9.36 15.38 15.60
C PRO A 39 8.67 14.02 15.42
N TYR A 40 9.38 12.93 15.69
CA TYR A 40 8.80 11.57 15.68
C TYR A 40 8.17 11.17 17.01
N ARG A 41 8.48 11.90 18.09
CA ARG A 41 8.00 11.61 19.45
C ARG A 41 8.02 12.87 20.31
N TYR A 42 7.11 12.93 21.26
CA TYR A 42 7.10 13.91 22.35
C TYR A 42 7.33 13.22 23.68
N ILE A 43 8.14 13.85 24.53
CA ILE A 43 8.42 13.37 25.87
C ILE A 43 7.94 14.43 26.86
N ASP A 44 7.06 14.02 27.76
CA ASP A 44 6.62 14.86 28.87
C ASP A 44 7.75 15.04 29.89
N ARG A 45 8.20 16.28 30.07
CA ARG A 45 9.23 16.67 31.05
C ARG A 45 8.65 17.44 32.24
N THR A 46 7.33 17.55 32.35
CA THR A 46 6.65 18.31 33.41
C THR A 46 6.79 17.67 34.78
N ARG A 47 6.77 16.33 34.86
CA ARG A 47 6.92 15.58 36.11
C ARG A 47 8.39 15.31 36.42
N VAL A 48 8.84 15.85 37.55
CA VAL A 48 10.10 15.46 38.20
C VAL A 48 9.78 14.35 39.19
N TYR A 49 10.47 13.22 39.05
CA TYR A 49 10.37 12.06 39.93
C TYR A 49 11.43 12.14 41.03
N TYR A 50 11.14 11.50 42.16
CA TYR A 50 12.15 11.16 43.15
C TYR A 50 12.77 9.79 42.85
N VAL A 51 13.99 9.56 43.33
CA VAL A 51 14.72 8.31 43.09
C VAL A 51 13.99 7.09 43.65
N HIS A 52 13.27 7.24 44.76
CA HIS A 52 12.48 6.16 45.34
C HIS A 52 11.18 5.84 44.57
N GLU A 53 10.75 6.70 43.64
CA GLU A 53 9.58 6.47 42.77
C GLU A 53 9.95 5.74 41.47
N ILE A 54 11.23 5.44 41.25
CA ILE A 54 11.69 4.78 40.02
C ILE A 54 11.23 3.33 40.02
N ASP A 55 10.55 2.96 38.95
CA ASP A 55 10.14 1.58 38.69
C ASP A 55 10.70 1.09 37.33
N SER A 56 10.58 -0.22 37.08
CA SER A 56 11.07 -0.84 35.84
C SER A 56 10.12 -0.66 34.65
N THR A 57 8.96 -0.03 34.84
CA THR A 57 7.93 0.18 33.81
C THR A 57 8.03 1.55 33.14
N GLN A 58 8.68 2.52 33.80
CA GLN A 58 8.87 3.88 33.29
C GLN A 58 9.83 3.93 32.10
N ALA A 59 9.38 4.48 30.98
CA ALA A 59 10.16 4.56 29.75
C ALA A 59 11.27 5.63 29.79
N TYR A 60 10.98 6.79 30.38
CA TYR A 60 11.91 7.91 30.61
C TYR A 60 11.49 8.64 31.88
N ILE A 61 12.47 9.11 32.66
CA ILE A 61 12.24 9.86 33.89
C ILE A 61 13.06 11.15 33.89
N GLN A 62 12.58 12.11 34.66
CA GLN A 62 13.30 13.32 34.99
C GLN A 62 13.56 13.36 36.49
N LEU A 63 14.83 13.48 36.89
CA LEU A 63 15.24 13.57 38.29
C LEU A 63 15.90 14.91 38.55
N LYS A 64 15.64 15.52 39.71
CA LYS A 64 16.36 16.70 40.20
C LYS A 64 17.25 16.28 41.36
N GLY A 65 18.52 16.66 41.32
CA GLY A 65 19.47 16.28 42.35
C GLY A 65 20.89 16.73 42.03
N ARG A 66 21.88 16.12 42.67
CA ARG A 66 23.29 16.50 42.53
C ARG A 66 24.18 15.31 42.28
N ILE A 67 25.28 15.55 41.57
CA ILE A 67 26.33 14.56 41.35
C ILE A 67 27.30 14.62 42.54
N THR A 68 27.50 13.51 43.24
CA THR A 68 28.37 13.42 44.43
C THR A 68 29.79 13.00 44.12
N SER A 69 29.97 12.12 43.12
CA SER A 69 31.28 11.58 42.76
C SER A 69 31.30 11.05 41.32
N PHE A 70 32.51 10.98 40.75
CA PHE A 70 32.78 10.34 39.46
C PHE A 70 33.74 9.16 39.67
N GLU A 71 33.43 8.02 39.06
CA GLU A 71 34.26 6.83 39.07
C GLU A 71 34.48 6.33 37.64
N THR A 72 35.72 5.96 37.29
CA THR A 72 36.03 5.37 35.98
C THR A 72 36.27 3.87 36.16
N PHE A 73 35.59 3.05 35.35
CA PHE A 73 35.71 1.61 35.36
C PHE A 73 36.22 1.06 34.02
N GLY A 74 37.08 0.04 34.07
CA GLY A 74 37.61 -0.66 32.90
C GLY A 74 38.80 0.03 32.20
N GLU A 75 39.46 -0.70 31.31
CA GLU A 75 40.61 -0.23 30.53
C GLU A 75 40.36 -0.27 29.00
N GLY A 76 41.04 0.60 28.26
CA GLY A 76 40.97 0.66 26.80
C GLY A 76 39.55 0.87 26.25
N ARG A 77 39.10 -0.01 25.35
CA ARG A 77 37.80 0.06 24.65
C ARG A 77 36.60 -0.28 25.54
N ARG A 78 36.81 -0.76 26.77
CA ARG A 78 35.78 -1.06 27.78
C ARG A 78 35.70 0.00 28.89
N ARG A 79 36.38 1.13 28.73
CA ARG A 79 36.35 2.24 29.71
C ARG A 79 34.96 2.87 29.76
N ARG A 80 34.37 2.99 30.95
CA ARG A 80 33.13 3.72 31.21
C ARG A 80 33.29 4.68 32.38
N LEU A 81 32.61 5.81 32.31
CA LEU A 81 32.50 6.78 33.40
C LEU A 81 31.15 6.59 34.09
N VAL A 82 31.16 6.56 35.41
CA VAL A 82 29.97 6.50 36.25
C VAL A 82 29.96 7.75 37.13
N ALA A 83 28.86 8.48 37.14
CA ALA A 83 28.64 9.58 38.08
C ALA A 83 27.52 9.18 39.04
N HIS A 84 27.78 9.27 40.34
CA HIS A 84 26.79 8.96 41.36
C HIS A 84 25.91 10.18 41.60
N PHE A 85 24.62 10.02 41.36
CA PHE A 85 23.63 11.07 41.46
C PHE A 85 22.66 10.78 42.61
N THR A 86 22.29 11.81 43.37
CA THR A 86 21.32 11.70 44.45
C THR A 86 20.38 12.91 44.49
N ASP A 87 19.11 12.65 44.77
CA ASP A 87 18.08 13.64 45.08
C ASP A 87 17.88 13.81 46.60
N GLY A 88 18.65 13.09 47.43
CA GLY A 88 18.48 13.01 48.88
C GLY A 88 17.60 11.86 49.36
N THR A 89 16.83 11.20 48.48
CA THR A 89 15.99 10.03 48.81
C THR A 89 16.62 8.71 48.38
N GLY A 90 17.52 8.73 47.39
CA GLY A 90 18.28 7.55 46.96
C GLY A 90 19.46 7.88 46.06
N TYR A 91 20.04 6.85 45.44
CA TYR A 91 21.17 6.98 44.51
C TYR A 91 20.86 6.36 43.15
N VAL A 92 21.31 7.02 42.08
CA VAL A 92 21.25 6.55 40.69
C VAL A 92 22.62 6.74 40.04
N ASP A 93 23.08 5.73 39.31
CA ASP A 93 24.35 5.77 38.60
C ASP A 93 24.15 6.29 37.16
N LEU A 94 24.79 7.40 36.81
CA LEU A 94 24.77 7.96 35.47
C LEU A 94 25.97 7.41 34.69
N VAL A 95 25.74 6.72 33.58
CA VAL A 95 26.80 5.92 32.92
C VAL A 95 27.07 6.42 31.51
N TRP A 96 28.35 6.65 31.18
CA TRP A 96 28.80 6.99 29.82
C TRP A 96 29.86 6.00 29.32
N PHE A 97 29.60 5.39 28.18
CA PHE A 97 30.54 4.48 27.49
C PHE A 97 31.45 5.22 26.49
N GLN A 98 31.12 6.47 26.16
CA GLN A 98 31.83 7.31 25.19
C GLN A 98 31.82 8.78 25.67
N GLY A 99 32.80 9.58 25.23
CA GLY A 99 32.85 11.00 25.58
C GLY A 99 33.27 11.32 27.03
N VAL A 100 33.89 10.36 27.72
CA VAL A 100 34.27 10.43 29.15
C VAL A 100 34.95 11.76 29.52
N ARG A 101 35.96 12.20 28.75
CA ARG A 101 36.70 13.46 29.01
C ARG A 101 35.84 14.72 28.92
N PHE A 102 34.82 14.71 28.07
CA PHE A 102 33.90 15.84 27.91
C PHE A 102 32.92 15.92 29.09
N VAL A 103 32.43 14.77 29.55
CA VAL A 103 31.51 14.69 30.70
C VAL A 103 32.20 15.15 31.99
N GLU A 104 33.41 14.66 32.23
CA GLU A 104 34.21 14.98 33.42
C GLU A 104 34.58 16.47 33.51
N SER A 105 34.79 17.14 32.36
CA SER A 105 35.08 18.58 32.34
C SER A 105 33.82 19.47 32.36
N LYS A 106 32.67 18.95 31.91
CA LYS A 106 31.43 19.72 31.81
C LYS A 106 30.64 19.79 33.12
N TYR A 107 30.59 18.70 33.88
CA TYR A 107 29.74 18.61 35.07
C TYR A 107 30.57 18.70 36.36
N LYS A 108 30.09 19.50 37.31
CA LYS A 108 30.75 19.78 38.59
C LYS A 108 30.12 18.98 39.71
N LEU A 109 30.93 18.59 40.69
CA LEU A 109 30.44 17.93 41.90
C LEU A 109 29.59 18.90 42.74
N ASN A 110 28.57 18.35 43.40
CA ASN A 110 27.68 19.04 44.33
C ASN A 110 26.87 20.22 43.74
N GLN A 111 26.80 20.32 42.41
CA GLN A 111 25.89 21.22 41.73
C GLN A 111 24.55 20.53 41.47
N GLU A 112 23.44 21.29 41.53
CA GLU A 112 22.13 20.78 41.16
C GLU A 112 21.99 20.64 39.63
N TYR A 113 21.46 19.50 39.23
CA TYR A 113 21.20 19.13 37.85
C TYR A 113 19.81 18.51 37.72
N ILE A 114 19.23 18.71 36.54
CA ILE A 114 18.13 17.91 36.05
C ILE A 114 18.70 16.83 35.13
N VAL A 115 18.45 15.58 35.51
CA VAL A 115 18.86 14.40 34.77
C VAL A 115 17.64 13.83 34.07
N PHE A 116 17.75 13.63 32.76
CA PHE A 116 16.72 13.03 31.94
C PHE A 116 17.27 11.79 31.23
N GLY A 117 16.54 10.67 31.31
CA GLY A 117 16.90 9.46 30.60
C GLY A 117 16.08 8.24 31.01
N LYS A 118 16.40 7.09 30.43
CA LYS A 118 15.72 5.83 30.72
C LYS A 118 16.39 5.13 31.92
N PRO A 119 15.65 4.86 33.01
CA PRO A 119 16.18 4.10 34.12
C PRO A 119 16.30 2.61 33.73
N ALA A 120 17.40 1.99 34.13
CA ALA A 120 17.64 0.57 33.99
C ALA A 120 18.15 0.02 35.33
N LEU A 121 17.69 -1.17 35.71
CA LEU A 121 18.16 -1.84 36.91
C LEU A 121 19.34 -2.75 36.56
N PHE A 122 20.51 -2.49 37.14
CA PHE A 122 21.70 -3.32 36.94
C PHE A 122 22.37 -3.58 38.29
N ASN A 123 22.62 -4.85 38.62
CA ASN A 123 23.19 -5.27 39.91
C ASN A 123 22.48 -4.66 41.14
N GLY A 124 21.15 -4.54 41.08
CA GLY A 124 20.35 -3.97 42.17
C GLY A 124 20.46 -2.45 42.35
N LYS A 125 21.15 -1.75 41.44
CA LYS A 125 21.23 -0.28 41.42
C LYS A 125 20.55 0.27 40.16
N TRP A 126 19.83 1.37 40.34
CA TRP A 126 19.31 2.14 39.22
C TRP A 126 20.46 2.84 38.51
N ASN A 127 20.49 2.72 37.19
CA ASN A 127 21.41 3.47 36.35
C ASN A 127 20.70 4.06 35.14
N ILE A 128 21.24 5.17 34.64
CA ILE A 128 20.79 5.81 33.41
C ILE A 128 21.99 5.89 32.47
N ALA A 129 21.92 5.20 31.34
CA ALA A 129 22.97 5.22 30.34
C ALA A 129 22.81 6.46 29.43
N HIS A 130 23.90 7.19 29.23
CA HIS A 130 23.97 8.41 28.41
C HIS A 130 22.83 9.42 28.69
N PRO A 131 22.64 9.87 29.95
CA PRO A 131 21.58 10.81 30.27
C PRO A 131 21.83 12.19 29.67
N ASP A 132 20.73 12.89 29.38
CA ASP A 132 20.74 14.33 29.15
C ASP A 132 20.74 15.05 30.51
N ILE A 133 21.75 15.89 30.73
CA ILE A 133 21.93 16.61 32.00
C ILE A 133 21.95 18.10 31.73
N ASP A 134 21.09 18.81 32.45
CA ASP A 134 20.95 20.26 32.43
C ASP A 134 21.25 20.84 33.80
N PRO A 135 22.11 21.89 33.91
CA PRO A 135 22.31 22.58 35.18
C PRO A 135 20.99 23.22 35.61
N PHE A 136 20.66 23.09 36.89
CA PHE A 136 19.51 23.74 37.49
C PHE A 136 20.03 24.83 38.43
N MET A 137 19.98 26.09 37.99
CA MET A 137 20.43 27.24 38.79
C MET A 137 19.24 28.04 39.33
N ASN A 138 18.18 28.20 38.53
CA ASN A 138 17.00 28.98 38.85
C ASN A 138 15.69 28.20 38.55
N GLU A 139 14.56 28.60 39.15
CA GLU A 139 13.22 28.03 38.85
C GLU A 139 12.85 28.12 37.36
N SER A 140 13.34 29.14 36.64
CA SER A 140 13.18 29.29 35.19
C SER A 140 13.89 28.20 34.36
N ASP A 141 14.81 27.43 34.97
CA ASP A 141 15.50 26.32 34.32
C ASP A 141 14.68 25.01 34.38
N ARG A 142 13.50 25.03 35.02
CA ARG A 142 12.60 23.89 35.05
C ARG A 142 12.12 23.59 33.63
N PRO A 143 12.33 22.36 33.11
CA PRO A 143 11.82 21.98 31.80
C PRO A 143 10.29 22.03 31.82
N GLU A 144 9.73 22.88 30.97
CA GLU A 144 8.28 23.01 30.82
C GLU A 144 7.81 22.25 29.57
N GLY A 145 6.65 21.60 29.71
CA GLY A 145 5.89 21.04 28.60
C GLY A 145 6.47 19.77 27.99
N LEU A 146 6.07 19.56 26.74
CA LEU A 146 6.39 18.39 25.93
C LEU A 146 7.65 18.68 25.09
N MET A 147 8.69 17.89 25.27
CA MET A 147 9.92 17.98 24.50
C MET A 147 9.81 17.17 23.21
N ALA A 148 9.93 17.85 22.08
CA ALA A 148 10.00 17.25 20.75
C ALA A 148 11.32 16.48 20.52
N MET A 149 11.20 15.27 19.97
CA MET A 149 12.32 14.40 19.59
C MET A 149 12.41 14.25 18.07
N TYR A 150 13.60 14.49 17.52
CA TYR A 150 13.85 14.50 16.09
C TYR A 150 14.66 13.28 15.64
N THR A 151 14.34 12.77 14.46
CA THR A 151 15.07 11.67 13.82
C THR A 151 16.47 12.18 13.44
N THR A 152 17.51 11.38 13.72
CA THR A 152 18.91 11.72 13.42
C THR A 152 19.67 10.47 12.98
N THR A 153 20.47 10.58 11.91
CA THR A 153 21.31 9.48 11.42
C THR A 153 22.55 9.28 12.29
N GLU A 154 23.23 8.15 12.15
CA GLU A 154 24.49 7.90 12.89
C GLU A 154 25.57 8.93 12.53
N LYS A 155 25.68 9.31 11.26
CA LYS A 155 26.63 10.35 10.84
C LYS A 155 26.28 11.70 11.44
N MET A 156 25.00 12.08 11.49
CA MET A 156 24.57 13.29 12.20
C MET A 156 25.03 13.27 13.66
N LYS A 157 24.80 12.15 14.38
CA LYS A 157 25.23 11.99 15.77
C LYS A 157 26.75 12.11 15.93
N ASN A 158 27.53 11.51 15.02
CA ASN A 158 28.99 11.62 15.01
C ASN A 158 29.50 13.07 14.82
N HIS A 159 28.69 13.92 14.20
CA HIS A 159 28.96 15.36 14.03
C HIS A 159 28.22 16.25 15.03
N PHE A 160 27.79 15.70 16.18
CA PHE A 160 27.10 16.41 17.26
C PHE A 160 25.73 17.00 16.86
N LEU A 161 25.10 16.48 15.79
CA LEU A 161 23.73 16.79 15.39
C LEU A 161 22.78 15.73 15.98
N ASN A 162 22.60 15.78 17.30
CA ASN A 162 21.60 14.97 17.99
C ASN A 162 20.23 15.68 18.04
N SER A 163 19.20 15.01 18.55
CA SER A 163 17.84 15.56 18.67
C SER A 163 17.81 16.94 19.35
N ARG A 164 18.62 17.12 20.40
CA ARG A 164 18.72 18.40 21.12
C ARG A 164 19.38 19.50 20.28
N ALA A 165 20.39 19.16 19.48
CA ALA A 165 20.99 20.10 18.55
C ALA A 165 19.98 20.52 17.46
N MET A 166 19.19 19.58 16.94
CA MET A 166 18.10 19.88 16.01
C MET A 166 17.07 20.82 16.63
N GLN A 167 16.63 20.55 17.86
CA GLN A 167 15.71 21.44 18.58
C GLN A 167 16.26 22.85 18.71
N LYS A 168 17.54 23.02 19.08
CA LYS A 168 18.18 24.34 19.17
C LYS A 168 18.23 25.07 17.81
N ILE A 169 18.54 24.34 16.74
CA ILE A 169 18.58 24.89 15.38
C ILE A 169 17.17 25.34 14.96
N ILE A 170 16.14 24.55 15.26
CA ILE A 170 14.74 24.89 14.97
C ILE A 170 14.28 26.09 15.80
N THR A 171 14.61 26.15 17.10
CA THR A 171 14.32 27.34 17.92
C THR A 171 14.98 28.60 17.34
N ALA A 172 16.25 28.50 16.94
CA ALA A 172 16.95 29.60 16.29
C ALA A 172 16.30 30.00 14.95
N ALA A 173 15.81 29.03 14.18
CA ALA A 173 15.08 29.29 12.93
C ALA A 173 13.75 30.02 13.18
N PHE A 174 12.98 29.63 14.21
CA PHE A 174 11.76 30.34 14.59
C PHE A 174 12.03 31.76 15.06
N SER A 175 13.14 32.01 15.77
CA SER A 175 13.53 33.37 16.18
C SER A 175 13.85 34.30 15.01
N LEU A 176 14.13 33.79 13.80
CA LEU A 176 14.31 34.60 12.60
C LEU A 176 12.98 35.05 11.98
N ILE A 177 11.87 34.41 12.36
CA ILE A 177 10.53 34.70 11.82
C ILE A 177 9.95 35.90 12.58
N THR A 178 10.04 37.08 11.97
CA THR A 178 9.53 38.34 12.56
C THR A 178 8.05 38.59 12.28
N GLU A 179 7.53 38.03 11.19
CA GLU A 179 6.13 38.16 10.77
C GLU A 179 5.49 36.77 10.71
N ARG A 180 4.17 36.69 10.93
CA ARG A 180 3.44 35.42 10.79
C ARG A 180 3.68 34.83 9.40
N LEU A 181 3.92 33.53 9.37
CA LEU A 181 4.10 32.82 8.11
C LEU A 181 2.82 32.91 7.28
N PRO A 182 2.93 33.07 5.95
CA PRO A 182 1.77 33.10 5.08
C PRO A 182 1.04 31.76 5.16
N GLU A 183 -0.29 31.83 5.11
CA GLU A 183 -1.16 30.66 5.11
C GLU A 183 -0.83 29.74 3.93
N SER A 184 -0.87 28.43 4.16
CA SER A 184 -0.57 27.43 3.14
C SER A 184 -1.82 26.96 2.42
N LEU A 185 -3.02 27.13 2.98
CA LEU A 185 -4.31 26.77 2.38
C LEU A 185 -5.08 28.03 1.96
N SER A 186 -6.13 27.88 1.15
CA SER A 186 -7.04 28.98 0.86
C SER A 186 -8.07 29.14 2.01
N PRO A 187 -8.64 30.34 2.22
CA PRO A 187 -9.51 30.62 3.37
C PRO A 187 -10.73 29.69 3.47
N ASP A 188 -11.33 29.37 2.32
CA ASP A 188 -12.44 28.42 2.16
C ASP A 188 -12.06 27.01 2.63
N VAL A 189 -10.86 26.53 2.28
CA VAL A 189 -10.36 25.22 2.72
C VAL A 189 -10.09 25.21 4.22
N VAL A 190 -9.57 26.31 4.78
CA VAL A 190 -9.32 26.43 6.23
C VAL A 190 -10.63 26.37 7.01
N GLU A 191 -11.65 27.09 6.55
CA GLU A 191 -12.98 27.13 7.16
C GLU A 191 -13.67 25.76 7.09
N GLU A 192 -13.74 25.15 5.91
CA GLU A 192 -14.42 23.87 5.69
C GLU A 192 -13.73 22.71 6.43
N ALA A 193 -12.39 22.70 6.47
CA ALA A 193 -11.63 21.69 7.19
C ALA A 193 -11.65 21.89 8.72
N GLY A 194 -11.95 23.11 9.19
CA GLY A 194 -11.94 23.46 10.61
C GLY A 194 -10.54 23.33 11.23
N VAL A 195 -9.51 23.76 10.51
CA VAL A 195 -8.11 23.54 10.89
C VAL A 195 -7.44 24.83 11.40
N MET A 196 -6.45 24.70 12.28
CA MET A 196 -5.75 25.86 12.84
C MET A 196 -4.85 26.58 11.81
N PRO A 197 -4.46 27.86 12.03
CA PRO A 197 -3.59 28.57 11.10
C PRO A 197 -2.21 27.91 10.92
N PHE A 198 -1.64 28.00 9.72
CA PHE A 198 -0.37 27.31 9.37
C PHE A 198 0.79 27.64 10.30
N HIS A 199 0.97 28.94 10.62
CA HIS A 199 2.02 29.38 11.53
C HIS A 199 1.89 28.76 12.92
N ASP A 200 0.66 28.71 13.45
CA ASP A 200 0.39 28.18 14.78
C ASP A 200 0.61 26.66 14.80
N ALA A 201 0.24 25.94 13.75
CA ALA A 201 0.51 24.51 13.62
C ALA A 201 2.01 24.18 13.60
N LEU A 202 2.82 24.97 12.88
CA LEU A 202 4.27 24.82 12.89
C LEU A 202 4.87 25.13 14.26
N GLU A 203 4.39 26.15 14.95
CA GLU A 203 4.86 26.44 16.32
C GLU A 203 4.52 25.28 17.26
N GLN A 204 3.26 24.79 17.23
CA GLN A 204 2.79 23.76 18.17
C GLN A 204 3.33 22.36 17.87
N ILE A 205 3.68 22.02 16.63
CA ILE A 205 4.34 20.74 16.33
C ILE A 205 5.77 20.71 16.89
N HIS A 206 6.49 21.84 16.90
CA HIS A 206 7.86 21.88 17.43
C HIS A 206 7.93 22.22 18.93
N PHE A 207 7.03 23.08 19.39
CA PHE A 207 6.96 23.62 20.75
C PHE A 207 5.53 23.52 21.31
N PRO A 208 5.01 22.29 21.48
CA PRO A 208 3.65 22.06 21.97
C PRO A 208 3.45 22.61 23.38
N LYS A 209 2.50 23.55 23.52
CA LYS A 209 2.10 24.14 24.82
C LYS A 209 1.14 23.24 25.59
N SER A 210 0.36 22.40 24.89
CA SER A 210 -0.52 21.41 25.51
C SER A 210 -0.73 20.20 24.60
N PRO A 211 -1.10 19.03 25.14
CA PRO A 211 -1.47 17.87 24.33
C PRO A 211 -2.64 18.14 23.37
N ALA A 212 -3.55 19.05 23.70
CA ALA A 212 -4.67 19.41 22.82
C ALA A 212 -4.18 20.18 21.59
N LEU A 213 -3.38 21.22 21.80
CA LEU A 213 -2.79 22.02 20.71
C LEU A 213 -1.86 21.21 19.82
N LEU A 214 -1.14 20.24 20.41
CA LEU A 214 -0.33 19.29 19.63
C LEU A 214 -1.20 18.46 18.68
N ARG A 215 -2.33 17.92 19.16
CA ARG A 215 -3.25 17.15 18.30
C ARG A 215 -3.83 18.00 17.17
N ASP A 216 -4.19 19.25 17.46
CA ASP A 216 -4.72 20.17 16.45
C ASP A 216 -3.66 20.50 15.38
N ALA A 217 -2.40 20.65 15.80
CA ALA A 217 -1.27 20.88 14.90
C ALA A 217 -0.96 19.66 14.03
N GLU A 218 -0.92 18.46 14.64
CA GLU A 218 -0.79 17.20 13.90
C GLU A 218 -1.91 17.04 12.88
N PHE A 219 -3.16 17.28 13.27
CA PHE A 219 -4.32 17.21 12.36
C PHE A 219 -4.19 18.19 11.20
N ARG A 220 -3.86 19.47 11.48
CA ARG A 220 -3.68 20.52 10.47
C ARG A 220 -2.59 20.18 9.45
N LEU A 221 -1.45 19.68 9.90
CA LEU A 221 -0.30 19.37 9.03
C LEU A 221 -0.52 18.10 8.23
N LYS A 222 -1.13 17.08 8.84
CA LYS A 222 -1.58 15.86 8.13
C LYS A 222 -2.62 16.19 7.06
N PHE A 223 -3.61 17.01 7.41
CA PHE A 223 -4.63 17.46 6.48
C PHE A 223 -4.02 18.20 5.30
N GLU A 224 -3.10 19.15 5.51
CA GLU A 224 -2.43 19.87 4.42
C GLU A 224 -1.71 18.94 3.45
N GLU A 225 -0.91 18.01 3.99
CA GLU A 225 -0.13 17.08 3.19
C GLU A 225 -1.04 16.20 2.33
N LEU A 226 -2.09 15.61 2.93
CA LEU A 226 -3.05 14.78 2.23
C LEU A 226 -3.93 15.58 1.26
N PHE A 227 -4.31 16.80 1.62
CA PHE A 227 -5.12 17.70 0.79
C PHE A 227 -4.39 18.06 -0.49
N TYR A 228 -3.12 18.44 -0.42
CA TYR A 228 -2.38 18.79 -1.63
C TYR A 228 -2.17 17.59 -2.56
N ILE A 229 -1.98 16.40 -1.99
CA ILE A 229 -1.96 15.15 -2.76
C ILE A 229 -3.29 14.95 -3.48
N GLN A 230 -4.42 14.98 -2.74
CA GLN A 230 -5.74 14.77 -3.33
C GLN A 230 -6.11 15.87 -4.34
N LEU A 231 -5.81 17.13 -4.05
CA LEU A 231 -6.04 18.25 -4.97
C LEU A 231 -5.26 18.08 -6.28
N SER A 232 -4.01 17.62 -6.21
CA SER A 232 -3.21 17.36 -7.41
C SER A 232 -3.83 16.27 -8.29
N ILE A 233 -4.32 15.19 -7.66
CA ILE A 233 -4.94 14.04 -8.30
C ILE A 233 -6.29 14.42 -8.92
N VAL A 234 -7.17 15.04 -8.15
CA VAL A 234 -8.52 15.44 -8.59
C VAL A 234 -8.42 16.45 -9.73
N ARG A 235 -7.52 17.44 -9.62
CA ARG A 235 -7.29 18.41 -10.70
C ARG A 235 -6.78 17.73 -11.97
N TYR A 236 -5.81 16.81 -11.84
CA TYR A 236 -5.31 16.06 -13.00
C TYR A 236 -6.40 15.21 -13.66
N ALA A 237 -7.23 14.54 -12.87
CA ALA A 237 -8.37 13.77 -13.37
C ALA A 237 -9.40 14.67 -14.08
N SER A 238 -9.69 15.86 -13.54
CA SER A 238 -10.59 16.85 -14.14
C SER A 238 -10.04 17.39 -15.47
N GLU A 239 -8.77 17.83 -15.50
CA GLU A 239 -8.11 18.32 -16.72
C GLU A 239 -8.07 17.23 -17.81
N ARG A 240 -7.85 15.97 -17.43
CA ARG A 240 -7.89 14.84 -18.37
C ARG A 240 -9.30 14.63 -18.92
N LYS A 241 -10.32 14.60 -18.06
CA LYS A 241 -11.73 14.44 -18.44
C LYS A 241 -12.19 15.53 -19.42
N GLU A 242 -11.63 16.74 -19.30
CA GLU A 242 -11.89 17.83 -20.25
C GLU A 242 -11.17 17.65 -21.59
N LYS A 243 -9.89 17.24 -21.58
CA LYS A 243 -9.06 17.08 -22.79
C LYS A 243 -9.41 15.85 -23.61
N LEU A 244 -9.72 14.73 -22.96
CA LEU A 244 -9.97 13.44 -23.60
C LEU A 244 -11.46 13.25 -23.90
N LYS A 245 -11.83 13.59 -25.14
CA LYS A 245 -13.16 13.25 -25.68
C LYS A 245 -13.28 11.74 -25.82
N GLY A 246 -14.38 11.19 -25.33
CA GLY A 246 -14.73 9.78 -25.49
C GLY A 246 -15.90 9.61 -26.44
N PHE A 247 -16.11 8.37 -26.86
CA PHE A 247 -17.33 8.01 -27.58
C PHE A 247 -18.56 8.14 -26.67
N ILE A 248 -19.75 8.27 -27.27
CA ILE A 248 -21.01 8.38 -26.51
C ILE A 248 -21.77 7.06 -26.68
N PHE A 249 -21.97 6.34 -25.58
CA PHE A 249 -22.81 5.14 -25.53
C PHE A 249 -24.22 5.51 -25.07
N GLY A 250 -24.98 6.16 -25.96
CA GLY A 250 -26.32 6.66 -25.66
C GLY A 250 -27.41 5.58 -25.62
N LYS A 251 -27.18 4.43 -26.26
CA LYS A 251 -28.16 3.36 -26.41
C LYS A 251 -27.83 2.16 -25.52
N VAL A 252 -28.86 1.59 -24.92
CA VAL A 252 -28.84 0.22 -24.41
C VAL A 252 -29.81 -0.54 -25.30
N GLY A 253 -29.28 -1.48 -26.06
CA GLY A 253 -29.98 -2.10 -27.19
C GLY A 253 -30.30 -3.57 -26.96
N ASP A 254 -30.67 -4.23 -28.05
CA ASP A 254 -31.15 -5.59 -28.02
C ASP A 254 -30.08 -6.59 -27.58
N ASN A 255 -28.78 -6.33 -27.82
CA ASN A 255 -27.75 -7.29 -27.42
C ASN A 255 -27.68 -7.43 -25.91
N LEU A 256 -27.62 -6.33 -25.17
CA LEU A 256 -27.63 -6.39 -23.70
C LEU A 256 -28.96 -6.94 -23.17
N HIS A 257 -30.09 -6.48 -23.71
CA HIS A 257 -31.41 -6.92 -23.24
C HIS A 257 -31.64 -8.42 -23.47
N THR A 258 -31.26 -8.94 -24.62
CA THR A 258 -31.36 -10.36 -24.96
C THR A 258 -30.43 -11.20 -24.08
N PHE A 259 -29.19 -10.74 -23.87
CA PHE A 259 -28.27 -11.43 -22.97
C PHE A 259 -28.82 -11.50 -21.54
N PHE A 260 -29.30 -10.37 -21.02
CA PHE A 260 -29.83 -10.27 -19.66
C PHE A 260 -31.08 -11.13 -19.43
N ARG A 261 -31.96 -11.25 -20.43
CA ARG A 261 -33.24 -11.97 -20.29
C ARG A 261 -33.14 -13.47 -20.61
N GLU A 262 -32.34 -13.83 -21.61
CA GLU A 262 -32.38 -15.18 -22.20
C GLU A 262 -31.12 -16.00 -21.94
N HIS A 263 -29.97 -15.36 -21.70
CA HIS A 263 -28.68 -16.05 -21.61
C HIS A 263 -28.07 -16.01 -20.20
N LEU A 264 -28.48 -15.07 -19.36
CA LEU A 264 -27.96 -14.93 -18.00
C LEU A 264 -28.60 -15.98 -17.07
N PRO A 265 -27.83 -16.95 -16.53
CA PRO A 265 -28.41 -18.08 -15.79
C PRO A 265 -28.66 -17.80 -14.30
N PHE A 266 -28.38 -16.59 -13.82
CA PHE A 266 -28.50 -16.20 -12.42
C PHE A 266 -28.83 -14.71 -12.28
N GLU A 267 -29.35 -14.30 -11.12
CA GLU A 267 -29.60 -12.89 -10.86
C GLU A 267 -28.32 -12.12 -10.53
N LEU A 268 -28.19 -10.92 -11.10
CA LEU A 268 -27.12 -9.99 -10.73
C LEU A 268 -27.30 -9.45 -9.32
N THR A 269 -26.19 -9.31 -8.61
CA THR A 269 -26.15 -8.66 -7.29
C THR A 269 -26.45 -7.17 -7.39
N THR A 270 -26.76 -6.52 -6.27
CA THR A 270 -27.02 -5.07 -6.23
C THR A 270 -25.75 -4.30 -6.58
N ALA A 271 -24.60 -4.77 -6.09
CA ALA A 271 -23.29 -4.22 -6.41
C ALA A 271 -22.98 -4.30 -7.92
N GLN A 272 -23.21 -5.46 -8.56
CA GLN A 272 -23.02 -5.61 -10.02
C GLN A 272 -23.93 -4.67 -10.82
N LYS A 273 -25.22 -4.57 -10.45
CA LYS A 273 -26.17 -3.64 -11.09
C LYS A 273 -25.74 -2.17 -10.91
N ARG A 274 -25.23 -1.79 -9.73
CA ARG A 274 -24.71 -0.46 -9.44
C ARG A 274 -23.53 -0.12 -10.37
N VAL A 275 -22.52 -0.99 -10.43
CA VAL A 275 -21.33 -0.76 -11.26
C VAL A 275 -21.67 -0.63 -12.74
N ILE A 276 -22.56 -1.47 -13.28
CA ILE A 276 -22.98 -1.37 -14.68
C ILE A 276 -23.66 -0.01 -14.95
N LYS A 277 -24.47 0.49 -14.01
CA LYS A 277 -25.12 1.81 -14.12
C LYS A 277 -24.10 2.96 -14.05
N GLU A 278 -23.08 2.85 -13.21
CA GLU A 278 -21.97 3.82 -13.13
C GLU A 278 -21.22 3.89 -14.46
N ILE A 279 -20.78 2.74 -14.99
CA ILE A 279 -20.08 2.65 -16.29
C ILE A 279 -20.94 3.21 -17.42
N ARG A 280 -22.24 2.88 -17.45
CA ARG A 280 -23.17 3.42 -18.44
C ARG A 280 -23.28 4.94 -18.35
N ARG A 281 -23.36 5.50 -17.14
CA ARG A 281 -23.43 6.95 -16.95
C ARG A 281 -22.19 7.63 -17.51
N ASP A 282 -21.01 7.11 -17.22
CA ASP A 282 -19.74 7.70 -17.66
C ASP A 282 -19.57 7.64 -19.18
N THR A 283 -19.86 6.50 -19.78
CA THR A 283 -19.78 6.30 -21.23
C THR A 283 -20.83 7.10 -22.01
N ALA A 284 -21.84 7.65 -21.35
CA ALA A 284 -22.83 8.56 -21.95
C ALA A 284 -22.42 10.06 -21.92
N THR A 285 -21.32 10.42 -21.24
CA THR A 285 -20.95 11.83 -21.03
C THR A 285 -20.24 12.49 -22.22
N GLY A 286 -19.72 11.70 -23.17
CA GLY A 286 -18.83 12.18 -24.23
C GLY A 286 -17.39 12.46 -23.78
N ARG A 287 -17.06 12.13 -22.53
CA ARG A 287 -15.69 12.12 -22.00
C ARG A 287 -15.18 10.67 -21.97
N GLN A 288 -13.87 10.48 -22.09
CA GLN A 288 -13.32 9.14 -21.99
C GLN A 288 -13.48 8.62 -20.56
N MET A 289 -14.25 7.54 -20.38
CA MET A 289 -14.23 6.75 -19.14
C MET A 289 -12.86 6.10 -18.94
N ASN A 290 -12.28 6.25 -17.75
CA ASN A 290 -11.10 5.53 -17.30
C ASN A 290 -11.33 5.07 -15.85
N ARG A 291 -11.69 3.79 -15.68
CA ARG A 291 -12.29 3.29 -14.42
C ARG A 291 -11.63 2.01 -13.94
N LEU A 292 -11.33 1.95 -12.64
CA LEU A 292 -10.90 0.76 -11.93
C LEU A 292 -12.10 0.03 -11.32
N LEU A 293 -12.36 -1.18 -11.82
CA LEU A 293 -13.29 -2.13 -11.26
C LEU A 293 -12.59 -3.07 -10.29
N GLN A 294 -12.93 -2.90 -9.01
CA GLN A 294 -12.41 -3.71 -7.92
C GLN A 294 -13.50 -4.63 -7.39
N GLY A 295 -13.11 -5.84 -7.03
CA GLY A 295 -13.98 -6.79 -6.34
C GLY A 295 -13.20 -8.04 -6.03
N ASP A 296 -13.68 -8.82 -5.06
CA ASP A 296 -12.98 -10.05 -4.67
C ASP A 296 -12.93 -11.07 -5.82
N VAL A 297 -12.05 -12.07 -5.74
CA VAL A 297 -11.98 -13.17 -6.71
C VAL A 297 -13.34 -13.86 -6.77
N GLY A 298 -13.97 -13.93 -7.94
CA GLY A 298 -15.30 -14.53 -8.11
C GLY A 298 -16.49 -13.61 -7.82
N SER A 299 -16.28 -12.31 -7.58
CA SER A 299 -17.36 -11.30 -7.43
C SER A 299 -18.14 -11.01 -8.74
N GLY A 300 -17.73 -11.57 -9.87
CA GLY A 300 -18.40 -11.38 -11.17
C GLY A 300 -17.87 -10.19 -11.98
N LYS A 301 -16.64 -9.72 -11.75
CA LYS A 301 -15.99 -8.66 -12.56
C LYS A 301 -16.05 -8.93 -14.07
N THR A 302 -15.71 -10.16 -14.47
CA THR A 302 -15.74 -10.63 -15.87
C THR A 302 -17.12 -10.50 -16.51
N LEU A 303 -18.19 -10.77 -15.76
CA LEU A 303 -19.57 -10.61 -16.23
C LEU A 303 -19.93 -9.14 -16.42
N VAL A 304 -19.56 -8.28 -15.46
CA VAL A 304 -19.76 -6.82 -15.58
C VAL A 304 -19.04 -6.29 -16.82
N ALA A 305 -17.79 -6.72 -17.05
CA ALA A 305 -17.04 -6.36 -18.25
C ALA A 305 -17.73 -6.80 -19.55
N LEU A 306 -18.20 -8.05 -19.63
CA LEU A 306 -18.95 -8.56 -20.78
C LEU A 306 -20.21 -7.72 -21.05
N MET A 307 -21.00 -7.43 -20.03
CA MET A 307 -22.21 -6.60 -20.18
C MET A 307 -21.88 -5.18 -20.68
N CYS A 308 -20.76 -4.60 -20.25
CA CYS A 308 -20.31 -3.30 -20.76
C CYS A 308 -19.85 -3.38 -22.23
N MET A 309 -19.23 -4.49 -22.65
CA MET A 309 -18.90 -4.72 -24.07
C MET A 309 -20.17 -4.87 -24.94
N LEU A 310 -21.24 -5.46 -24.41
CA LEU A 310 -22.53 -5.52 -25.10
C LEU A 310 -23.14 -4.12 -25.29
N ILE A 311 -23.00 -3.23 -24.29
CA ILE A 311 -23.40 -1.82 -24.43
C ILE A 311 -22.58 -1.14 -25.54
N ALA A 312 -21.27 -1.38 -25.60
CA ALA A 312 -20.44 -0.86 -26.68
C ALA A 312 -20.93 -1.34 -28.05
N ARG A 313 -21.27 -2.63 -28.16
CA ARG A 313 -21.82 -3.21 -29.40
C ARG A 313 -23.16 -2.58 -29.80
N ASP A 314 -24.07 -2.36 -28.85
CA ASP A 314 -25.35 -1.68 -29.10
C ASP A 314 -25.19 -0.25 -29.66
N ASN A 315 -24.00 0.34 -29.49
CA ASN A 315 -23.63 1.64 -30.03
C ASN A 315 -22.72 1.56 -31.27
N GLY A 316 -22.54 0.38 -31.87
CA GLY A 316 -21.78 0.19 -33.11
C GLY A 316 -20.25 0.15 -32.93
N PHE A 317 -19.77 -0.14 -31.72
CA PHE A 317 -18.35 -0.23 -31.40
C PHE A 317 -17.89 -1.68 -31.19
N GLN A 318 -16.63 -1.94 -31.52
CA GLN A 318 -15.90 -3.14 -31.15
C GLN A 318 -15.31 -2.99 -29.76
N SER A 319 -15.07 -4.12 -29.09
CA SER A 319 -14.42 -4.17 -27.77
C SER A 319 -13.17 -5.05 -27.78
N ALA A 320 -12.24 -4.76 -26.86
CA ALA A 320 -11.06 -5.58 -26.63
C ALA A 320 -10.91 -5.97 -25.15
N LEU A 321 -10.47 -7.19 -24.86
CA LEU A 321 -10.05 -7.64 -23.52
C LEU A 321 -8.59 -8.07 -23.55
N MET A 322 -7.76 -7.38 -22.77
CA MET A 322 -6.35 -7.72 -22.61
C MET A 322 -6.13 -8.48 -21.30
N ALA A 323 -5.55 -9.68 -21.39
CA ALA A 323 -5.21 -10.56 -20.27
C ALA A 323 -3.69 -10.81 -20.21
N PRO A 324 -3.09 -11.00 -19.01
CA PRO A 324 -1.64 -11.02 -18.84
C PRO A 324 -0.96 -12.27 -19.37
N THR A 325 -1.71 -13.37 -19.54
CA THR A 325 -1.20 -14.64 -20.04
C THR A 325 -2.13 -15.22 -21.10
N GLU A 326 -1.58 -16.05 -21.99
CA GLU A 326 -2.36 -16.72 -23.03
C GLU A 326 -3.44 -17.62 -22.42
N ILE A 327 -3.13 -18.29 -21.32
CA ILE A 327 -4.07 -19.14 -20.58
C ILE A 327 -5.29 -18.33 -20.11
N LEU A 328 -5.07 -17.13 -19.55
CA LEU A 328 -6.17 -16.27 -19.12
C LEU A 328 -6.97 -15.71 -20.29
N ALA A 329 -6.30 -15.35 -21.38
CA ALA A 329 -6.97 -14.91 -22.61
C ALA A 329 -7.88 -16.02 -23.18
N SER A 330 -7.38 -17.25 -23.27
CA SER A 330 -8.16 -18.40 -23.73
C SER A 330 -9.36 -18.69 -22.82
N GLN A 331 -9.20 -18.57 -21.50
CA GLN A 331 -10.32 -18.76 -20.56
C GLN A 331 -11.41 -17.72 -20.70
N HIS A 332 -11.04 -16.44 -20.85
CA HIS A 332 -12.01 -15.39 -21.13
C HIS A 332 -12.71 -15.64 -22.46
N TRP A 333 -11.98 -16.09 -23.48
CA TRP A 333 -12.54 -16.44 -24.78
C TRP A 333 -13.52 -17.61 -24.72
N ASP A 334 -13.18 -18.70 -24.05
CA ASP A 334 -14.06 -19.85 -23.83
C ASP A 334 -15.32 -19.43 -23.07
N THR A 335 -15.16 -18.67 -21.99
CA THR A 335 -16.26 -18.18 -21.15
C THR A 335 -17.20 -17.29 -21.95
N PHE A 336 -16.67 -16.30 -22.69
CA PHE A 336 -17.47 -15.38 -23.48
C PHE A 336 -18.19 -16.10 -24.61
N THR A 337 -17.50 -17.00 -25.31
CA THR A 337 -18.08 -17.81 -26.40
C THR A 337 -19.23 -18.69 -25.88
N GLN A 338 -19.07 -19.28 -24.69
CA GLN A 338 -20.12 -20.08 -24.06
C GLN A 338 -21.31 -19.21 -23.61
N MET A 339 -21.06 -18.07 -22.96
CA MET A 339 -22.10 -17.18 -22.44
C MET A 339 -22.89 -16.48 -23.54
N LEU A 340 -22.27 -16.20 -24.69
CA LEU A 340 -22.91 -15.58 -25.86
C LEU A 340 -23.43 -16.60 -26.87
N LYS A 341 -23.42 -17.89 -26.54
CA LYS A 341 -23.88 -18.95 -27.44
C LYS A 341 -25.34 -18.73 -27.82
N GLY A 342 -25.61 -18.60 -29.12
CA GLY A 342 -26.95 -18.32 -29.65
C GLY A 342 -27.17 -16.85 -30.04
N MET A 343 -26.30 -15.94 -29.61
CA MET A 343 -26.32 -14.55 -30.04
C MET A 343 -25.55 -14.37 -31.35
N LYS A 344 -25.92 -13.35 -32.14
CA LYS A 344 -25.23 -12.96 -33.38
C LYS A 344 -23.97 -12.13 -33.06
N MET A 345 -23.04 -12.72 -32.31
CA MET A 345 -21.82 -12.06 -31.85
C MET A 345 -20.59 -12.91 -32.18
N ARG A 346 -19.55 -12.27 -32.73
CA ARG A 346 -18.27 -12.92 -33.03
C ARG A 346 -17.22 -12.52 -32.00
N VAL A 347 -16.82 -13.50 -31.19
CA VAL A 347 -15.70 -13.38 -30.24
C VAL A 347 -14.47 -14.08 -30.82
N ALA A 348 -13.34 -13.40 -30.83
CA ALA A 348 -12.07 -13.93 -31.35
C ALA A 348 -10.96 -13.89 -30.31
N LEU A 349 -9.95 -14.75 -30.47
CA LEU A 349 -8.77 -14.85 -29.63
C LEU A 349 -7.51 -14.47 -30.45
N LEU A 350 -6.66 -13.62 -29.88
CA LEU A 350 -5.35 -13.27 -30.44
C LEU A 350 -4.26 -13.34 -29.37
N THR A 351 -3.35 -14.29 -29.52
CA THR A 351 -2.21 -14.56 -28.63
C THR A 351 -0.88 -14.53 -29.39
N GLY A 352 0.25 -14.58 -28.69
CA GLY A 352 1.57 -14.68 -29.31
C GLY A 352 1.78 -16.03 -30.03
N SER A 353 1.09 -17.07 -29.58
CA SER A 353 1.05 -18.39 -30.20
C SER A 353 0.14 -18.53 -31.42
N THR A 354 -0.63 -17.50 -31.79
CA THR A 354 -1.57 -17.56 -32.93
C THR A 354 -0.81 -17.70 -34.26
N ARG A 355 -1.21 -18.68 -35.09
CA ARG A 355 -0.51 -18.98 -36.35
C ARG A 355 -0.66 -17.84 -37.36
N LYS A 356 0.36 -17.62 -38.19
CA LYS A 356 0.38 -16.51 -39.18
C LYS A 356 -0.86 -16.46 -40.09
N LYS A 357 -1.30 -17.60 -40.62
CA LYS A 357 -2.48 -17.68 -41.50
C LYS A 357 -3.78 -17.30 -40.78
N GLU A 358 -3.94 -17.73 -39.53
CA GLU A 358 -5.09 -17.38 -38.68
C GLU A 358 -5.05 -15.88 -38.33
N ARG A 359 -3.86 -15.36 -38.05
CA ARG A 359 -3.63 -13.95 -37.75
C ARG A 359 -4.01 -13.03 -38.91
N GLU A 360 -3.66 -13.38 -40.15
CA GLU A 360 -4.05 -12.63 -41.36
C GLU A 360 -5.58 -12.57 -41.53
N ALA A 361 -6.27 -13.69 -41.28
CA ALA A 361 -7.73 -13.75 -41.33
C ALA A 361 -8.38 -12.92 -40.20
N LEU A 362 -7.82 -12.98 -38.98
CA LEU A 362 -8.26 -12.19 -37.83
C LEU A 362 -8.11 -10.69 -38.10
N HIS A 363 -6.96 -10.26 -38.62
CA HIS A 363 -6.73 -8.84 -38.92
C HIS A 363 -7.71 -8.32 -39.97
N SER A 364 -7.97 -9.10 -41.03
CA SER A 364 -8.93 -8.73 -42.07
C SER A 364 -10.35 -8.60 -41.50
N ALA A 365 -10.78 -9.55 -40.67
CA ALA A 365 -12.09 -9.54 -40.03
C ALA A 365 -12.23 -8.44 -38.95
N LEU A 366 -11.13 -8.03 -38.32
CA LEU A 366 -11.10 -6.96 -37.35
C LEU A 366 -11.29 -5.59 -38.03
N LEU A 367 -10.62 -5.40 -39.18
CA LEU A 367 -10.72 -4.22 -40.03
C LEU A 367 -12.08 -4.08 -40.73
N SER A 368 -12.72 -5.21 -41.09
CA SER A 368 -14.07 -5.20 -41.68
C SER A 368 -15.18 -4.98 -40.65
N GLY A 369 -14.86 -5.06 -39.35
CA GLY A 369 -15.84 -4.91 -38.27
C GLY A 369 -16.67 -6.18 -38.00
N GLU A 370 -16.28 -7.32 -38.57
CA GLU A 370 -16.95 -8.60 -38.34
C GLU A 370 -16.69 -9.18 -36.94
N ILE A 371 -15.54 -8.86 -36.33
CA ILE A 371 -15.22 -9.25 -34.96
C ILE A 371 -15.79 -8.22 -34.01
N ASP A 372 -16.67 -8.62 -33.10
CA ASP A 372 -17.27 -7.70 -32.14
C ASP A 372 -16.43 -7.55 -30.88
N ILE A 373 -15.87 -8.67 -30.39
CA ILE A 373 -15.04 -8.73 -29.19
C ILE A 373 -13.74 -9.47 -29.53
N LEU A 374 -12.61 -8.80 -29.30
CA LEU A 374 -11.29 -9.41 -29.43
C LEU A 374 -10.64 -9.60 -28.07
N ILE A 375 -10.30 -10.83 -27.73
CA ILE A 375 -9.63 -11.19 -26.48
C ILE A 375 -8.20 -11.57 -26.80
N GLY A 376 -7.24 -11.12 -25.99
CA GLY A 376 -5.84 -11.41 -26.28
C GLY A 376 -4.86 -10.99 -25.20
N THR A 377 -3.59 -11.18 -25.50
CA THR A 377 -2.47 -10.77 -24.63
C THR A 377 -1.89 -9.43 -25.11
N HIS A 378 -0.61 -9.17 -24.79
CA HIS A 378 0.15 -8.06 -25.37
C HIS A 378 0.21 -8.10 -26.92
N ALA A 379 -0.25 -9.16 -27.57
CA ALA A 379 -0.44 -9.19 -29.02
C ALA A 379 -1.43 -8.11 -29.51
N LEU A 380 -2.39 -7.68 -28.68
CA LEU A 380 -3.40 -6.67 -29.03
C LEU A 380 -2.83 -5.27 -29.30
N ILE A 381 -1.67 -4.96 -28.71
CA ILE A 381 -1.04 -3.62 -28.81
C ILE A 381 -0.06 -3.51 -29.97
N GLU A 382 0.16 -4.58 -30.73
CA GLU A 382 1.01 -4.56 -31.92
C GLU A 382 0.42 -3.61 -32.98
N GLU A 383 1.27 -2.90 -33.71
CA GLU A 383 0.84 -1.90 -34.71
C GLU A 383 -0.06 -2.50 -35.80
N VAL A 384 0.21 -3.76 -36.18
CA VAL A 384 -0.53 -4.50 -37.21
C VAL A 384 -1.99 -4.82 -36.82
N VAL A 385 -2.33 -4.78 -35.53
CA VAL A 385 -3.70 -5.04 -35.06
C VAL A 385 -4.50 -3.75 -35.18
N GLN A 386 -5.41 -3.69 -36.14
CA GLN A 386 -6.22 -2.50 -36.43
C GLN A 386 -7.71 -2.85 -36.37
N PHE A 387 -8.45 -2.02 -35.62
CA PHE A 387 -9.89 -2.16 -35.46
C PHE A 387 -10.62 -1.27 -36.47
N HIS A 388 -11.80 -1.71 -36.89
CA HIS A 388 -12.72 -0.85 -37.64
C HIS A 388 -13.20 0.32 -36.78
N ASN A 389 -13.65 0.03 -35.55
CA ASN A 389 -14.18 1.04 -34.63
C ASN A 389 -14.11 0.58 -33.16
N LEU A 390 -12.92 0.57 -32.56
CA LEU A 390 -12.73 0.21 -31.15
C LEU A 390 -13.29 1.32 -30.23
N GLY A 391 -14.26 0.97 -29.38
CA GLY A 391 -14.88 1.93 -28.44
C GLY A 391 -14.71 1.59 -26.97
N PHE A 392 -14.39 0.34 -26.63
CA PHE A 392 -14.30 -0.12 -25.23
C PHE A 392 -13.16 -1.12 -25.04
N VAL A 393 -12.35 -0.93 -24.01
CA VAL A 393 -11.19 -1.77 -23.69
C VAL A 393 -11.28 -2.21 -22.25
N VAL A 394 -11.08 -3.50 -22.01
CA VAL A 394 -10.97 -4.10 -20.68
C VAL A 394 -9.54 -4.59 -20.47
N ILE A 395 -8.93 -4.23 -19.35
CA ILE A 395 -7.59 -4.68 -18.96
C ILE A 395 -7.73 -5.48 -17.66
N ASP A 396 -7.41 -6.77 -17.70
CA ASP A 396 -7.45 -7.64 -16.52
C ASP A 396 -6.07 -7.76 -15.88
N GLU A 397 -6.02 -7.70 -14.54
CA GLU A 397 -4.78 -7.73 -13.73
C GLU A 397 -3.71 -6.71 -14.17
N GLN A 398 -4.07 -5.43 -14.11
CA GLN A 398 -3.26 -4.32 -14.64
C GLN A 398 -1.79 -4.27 -14.18
N HIS A 399 -1.49 -4.75 -12.98
CA HIS A 399 -0.15 -4.64 -12.36
C HIS A 399 0.92 -5.45 -13.11
N ARG A 400 0.53 -6.30 -14.08
CA ARG A 400 1.47 -7.02 -14.95
C ARG A 400 1.83 -6.27 -16.24
N PHE A 401 1.21 -5.12 -16.52
CA PHE A 401 1.38 -4.38 -17.77
C PHE A 401 2.03 -3.02 -17.55
N GLY A 402 2.99 -2.67 -18.41
CA GLY A 402 3.64 -1.37 -18.38
C GLY A 402 2.71 -0.25 -18.89
N VAL A 403 2.84 0.93 -18.32
CA VAL A 403 2.03 2.13 -18.67
C VAL A 403 2.10 2.49 -20.15
N VAL A 404 3.29 2.43 -20.75
CA VAL A 404 3.52 2.70 -22.18
C VAL A 404 2.78 1.72 -23.09
N GLN A 405 2.56 0.49 -22.64
CA GLN A 405 1.82 -0.53 -23.41
C GLN A 405 0.32 -0.18 -23.49
N ARG A 406 -0.24 0.46 -22.45
CA ARG A 406 -1.65 0.85 -22.39
C ARG A 406 -1.98 2.01 -23.33
N ALA A 407 -1.08 3.00 -23.43
CA ALA A 407 -1.25 4.16 -24.30
C ALA A 407 -1.44 3.76 -25.78
N LYS A 408 -0.83 2.65 -26.23
CA LYS A 408 -0.98 2.15 -27.61
C LYS A 408 -2.41 1.73 -27.95
N LEU A 409 -3.23 1.33 -26.97
CA LEU A 409 -4.65 1.03 -27.21
C LEU A 409 -5.47 2.30 -27.43
N TRP A 410 -5.01 3.44 -26.90
CA TRP A 410 -5.69 4.72 -27.09
C TRP A 410 -5.57 5.22 -28.54
N GLU A 411 -4.46 4.88 -29.19
CA GLU A 411 -4.15 5.26 -30.57
C GLU A 411 -4.84 4.35 -31.61
N LYS A 412 -5.54 3.29 -31.19
CA LYS A 412 -6.24 2.36 -32.09
C LYS A 412 -7.55 2.91 -32.67
N ASN A 413 -7.95 4.12 -32.30
CA ASN A 413 -9.10 4.82 -32.91
C ASN A 413 -8.85 6.35 -32.87
N ARG A 414 -9.62 7.12 -33.65
CA ARG A 414 -9.50 8.58 -33.76
C ARG A 414 -9.75 9.29 -32.42
N GLN A 415 -10.65 8.73 -31.61
CA GLN A 415 -10.86 9.13 -30.22
C GLN A 415 -10.44 7.95 -29.34
N PRO A 416 -9.90 8.23 -28.15
CA PRO A 416 -9.51 7.16 -27.24
C PRO A 416 -10.76 6.36 -26.81
N PRO A 417 -10.69 5.01 -26.87
CA PRO A 417 -11.76 4.17 -26.36
C PRO A 417 -11.91 4.32 -24.84
N HIS A 418 -13.08 3.97 -24.32
CA HIS A 418 -13.29 3.86 -22.89
C HIS A 418 -12.50 2.70 -22.30
N VAL A 419 -11.91 2.90 -21.12
CA VAL A 419 -11.02 1.92 -20.48
C VAL A 419 -11.60 1.49 -19.14
N LEU A 420 -11.80 0.18 -19.01
CA LEU A 420 -12.16 -0.49 -17.75
C LEU A 420 -10.98 -1.37 -17.32
N VAL A 421 -10.39 -1.04 -16.18
CA VAL A 421 -9.33 -1.82 -15.58
C VAL A 421 -9.91 -2.72 -14.50
N MET A 422 -9.56 -3.99 -14.46
CA MET A 422 -10.01 -4.93 -13.43
C MET A 422 -8.83 -5.38 -12.57
N THR A 423 -9.08 -5.53 -11.27
CA THR A 423 -8.12 -6.14 -10.35
C THR A 423 -8.82 -7.18 -9.49
N ALA A 424 -8.20 -8.34 -9.32
CA ALA A 424 -8.69 -9.35 -8.38
C ALA A 424 -8.19 -9.12 -6.96
N THR A 425 -7.08 -8.40 -6.78
CA THR A 425 -6.59 -7.99 -5.47
C THR A 425 -7.42 -6.82 -4.96
N PRO A 426 -8.08 -6.96 -3.81
CA PRO A 426 -8.67 -5.82 -3.14
C PRO A 426 -7.52 -4.88 -2.73
N ILE A 427 -7.56 -3.65 -3.24
CA ILE A 427 -6.69 -2.56 -2.86
C ILE A 427 -7.46 -1.73 -1.82
N PRO A 428 -6.86 -1.35 -0.67
CA PRO A 428 -7.52 -0.47 0.27
C PRO A 428 -7.97 0.80 -0.45
N ARG A 429 -9.21 1.26 -0.23
CA ARG A 429 -9.77 2.40 -0.97
C ARG A 429 -8.89 3.65 -0.82
N THR A 430 -8.26 3.86 0.34
CA THR A 430 -7.29 4.94 0.59
C THR A 430 -6.07 4.88 -0.34
N LEU A 431 -5.53 3.68 -0.57
CA LEU A 431 -4.43 3.45 -1.49
C LEU A 431 -4.89 3.61 -2.94
N ALA A 432 -6.06 3.10 -3.29
CA ALA A 432 -6.64 3.24 -4.63
C ALA A 432 -6.81 4.72 -5.02
N MET A 433 -7.33 5.53 -4.11
CA MET A 433 -7.55 6.97 -4.29
C MET A 433 -6.27 7.78 -4.47
N THR A 434 -5.14 7.28 -3.96
CA THR A 434 -3.86 8.01 -3.93
C THR A 434 -2.93 7.54 -5.06
N VAL A 435 -2.84 6.23 -5.28
CA VAL A 435 -1.92 5.61 -6.23
C VAL A 435 -2.51 5.54 -7.64
N TYR A 436 -3.80 5.24 -7.73
CA TYR A 436 -4.54 5.11 -8.99
C TYR A 436 -5.54 6.26 -9.15
N GLY A 437 -5.24 7.41 -8.53
CA GLY A 437 -6.21 8.49 -8.31
C GLY A 437 -6.77 9.14 -9.57
N ASP A 438 -6.20 8.83 -10.74
CA ASP A 438 -6.68 9.25 -12.04
C ASP A 438 -7.77 8.33 -12.62
N LEU A 439 -7.98 7.16 -12.00
CA LEU A 439 -9.05 6.20 -12.30
C LEU A 439 -10.26 6.47 -11.39
N ASP A 440 -11.44 6.52 -12.00
CA ASP A 440 -12.68 6.44 -11.23
C ASP A 440 -12.80 5.03 -10.60
N LEU A 441 -13.21 4.91 -9.35
CA LEU A 441 -13.28 3.61 -8.65
C LEU A 441 -14.72 3.08 -8.63
N SER A 442 -14.91 1.82 -9.05
CA SER A 442 -16.12 1.04 -8.83
C SER A 442 -15.79 -0.20 -8.01
N VAL A 443 -16.61 -0.47 -6.99
CA VAL A 443 -16.42 -1.61 -6.07
C VAL A 443 -17.58 -2.58 -6.18
N ILE A 444 -17.27 -3.87 -6.33
CA ILE A 444 -18.18 -5.01 -6.13
C ILE A 444 -17.88 -5.61 -4.76
N ASP A 445 -18.68 -5.21 -3.78
CA ASP A 445 -18.64 -5.58 -2.36
C ASP A 445 -19.55 -6.77 -2.01
N GLU A 446 -20.25 -7.34 -3.00
CA GLU A 446 -21.16 -8.48 -2.83
C GLU A 446 -20.65 -9.71 -3.60
N LEU A 447 -20.75 -10.89 -2.98
CA LEU A 447 -20.53 -12.17 -3.66
C LEU A 447 -21.81 -12.64 -4.37
N PRO A 448 -21.71 -13.33 -5.52
CA PRO A 448 -22.88 -13.90 -6.19
C PRO A 448 -23.64 -14.90 -5.31
N PRO A 449 -24.97 -14.99 -5.47
CA PRO A 449 -25.79 -15.94 -4.72
C PRO A 449 -25.36 -17.39 -4.98
N GLY A 450 -25.39 -18.23 -3.94
CA GLY A 450 -25.02 -19.65 -4.00
C GLY A 450 -23.55 -19.96 -3.66
N ARG A 451 -22.69 -18.95 -3.51
CA ARG A 451 -21.29 -19.16 -3.08
C ARG A 451 -21.19 -19.28 -1.56
N LYS A 452 -20.57 -20.35 -1.07
CA LYS A 452 -20.27 -20.54 0.35
C LYS A 452 -18.89 -19.92 0.68
N PRO A 453 -18.75 -19.22 1.82
CA PRO A 453 -17.46 -18.69 2.25
C PRO A 453 -16.48 -19.84 2.50
N VAL A 454 -15.21 -19.62 2.16
CA VAL A 454 -14.15 -20.61 2.39
C VAL A 454 -13.90 -20.73 3.89
N GLN A 455 -13.88 -21.95 4.42
CA GLN A 455 -13.49 -22.18 5.80
C GLN A 455 -11.97 -22.17 5.90
N THR A 456 -11.41 -21.10 6.45
CA THR A 456 -9.97 -21.00 6.70
C THR A 456 -9.62 -21.63 8.05
N LEU A 457 -8.65 -22.55 8.07
CA LEU A 457 -8.21 -23.25 9.27
C LEU A 457 -6.70 -23.05 9.45
N HIS A 458 -6.29 -22.59 10.62
CA HIS A 458 -4.88 -22.58 11.01
C HIS A 458 -4.50 -23.89 11.72
N ARG A 459 -3.39 -24.52 11.30
CA ARG A 459 -2.88 -25.77 11.85
C ARG A 459 -1.36 -25.70 12.00
N TYR A 460 -0.86 -26.36 13.05
CA TYR A 460 0.57 -26.52 13.27
C TYR A 460 1.11 -27.79 12.60
N ASP A 461 2.37 -27.73 12.14
CA ASP A 461 3.06 -28.85 11.45
C ASP A 461 2.97 -30.20 12.16
N LYS A 462 2.93 -30.21 13.50
CA LYS A 462 2.86 -31.44 14.30
C LYS A 462 1.56 -32.24 14.10
N LYS A 463 0.54 -31.66 13.45
CA LYS A 463 -0.78 -32.29 13.23
C LYS A 463 -1.04 -32.70 11.76
N ARG A 464 -0.01 -33.08 11.01
CA ARG A 464 -0.12 -33.49 9.58
C ARG A 464 -1.02 -34.71 9.35
N GLY A 465 -1.05 -35.68 10.27
CA GLY A 465 -1.86 -36.90 10.09
C GLY A 465 -3.37 -36.63 9.91
N ALA A 466 -3.93 -35.74 10.72
CA ALA A 466 -5.34 -35.36 10.62
C ALA A 466 -5.64 -34.60 9.31
N LEU A 467 -4.69 -33.79 8.84
CA LEU A 467 -4.82 -33.10 7.55
C LEU A 467 -4.82 -34.10 6.39
N TYR A 468 -3.94 -35.10 6.40
CA TYR A 468 -3.90 -36.08 5.30
C TYR A 468 -5.16 -36.94 5.26
N GLN A 469 -5.71 -37.31 6.41
CA GLN A 469 -7.00 -38.00 6.46
C GLN A 469 -8.12 -37.13 5.87
N PHE A 470 -8.17 -35.85 6.24
CA PHE A 470 -9.11 -34.90 5.66
C PHE A 470 -8.96 -34.76 4.14
N ILE A 471 -7.72 -34.67 3.62
CA ILE A 471 -7.44 -34.65 2.18
C ILE A 471 -8.00 -35.89 1.49
N ARG A 472 -7.82 -37.10 2.05
CA ARG A 472 -8.38 -38.34 1.48
C ARG A 472 -9.90 -38.33 1.41
N GLU A 473 -10.56 -37.88 2.48
CA GLU A 473 -12.02 -37.79 2.53
C GLU A 473 -12.56 -36.83 1.47
N GLN A 474 -11.87 -35.71 1.24
CA GLN A 474 -12.24 -34.73 0.23
C GLN A 474 -12.06 -35.30 -1.19
N ILE A 475 -10.93 -35.97 -1.47
CA ILE A 475 -10.72 -36.60 -2.78
C ILE A 475 -11.71 -37.75 -3.02
N GLY A 476 -12.07 -38.51 -1.99
CA GLY A 476 -13.11 -39.54 -2.04
C GLY A 476 -14.50 -39.00 -2.44
N GLN A 477 -14.75 -37.71 -2.24
CA GLN A 477 -15.95 -37.00 -2.71
C GLN A 477 -15.82 -36.47 -4.14
N GLY A 478 -14.77 -36.86 -4.88
CA GLY A 478 -14.50 -36.41 -6.25
C GLY A 478 -13.84 -35.04 -6.34
N ARG A 479 -13.25 -34.54 -5.25
CA ARG A 479 -12.65 -33.20 -5.18
C ARG A 479 -11.17 -33.21 -5.49
N GLN A 480 -10.64 -32.06 -5.88
CA GLN A 480 -9.23 -31.84 -6.16
C GLN A 480 -8.59 -30.87 -5.16
N ILE A 481 -7.27 -30.99 -4.97
CA ILE A 481 -6.54 -30.35 -3.88
C ILE A 481 -5.30 -29.62 -4.40
N TYR A 482 -5.13 -28.38 -3.95
CA TYR A 482 -3.91 -27.60 -4.13
C TYR A 482 -3.04 -27.68 -2.88
N ILE A 483 -1.73 -27.92 -3.05
CA ILE A 483 -0.73 -27.83 -1.99
C ILE A 483 0.35 -26.84 -2.44
N VAL A 484 0.47 -25.72 -1.73
CA VAL A 484 1.32 -24.59 -2.12
C VAL A 484 2.49 -24.42 -1.17
N TYR A 485 3.70 -24.40 -1.72
CA TYR A 485 4.94 -24.13 -1.00
C TYR A 485 5.45 -22.71 -1.29
N PRO A 486 6.06 -22.03 -0.31
CA PRO A 486 6.60 -20.69 -0.51
C PRO A 486 7.83 -20.72 -1.41
N LEU A 487 8.06 -19.62 -2.12
CA LEU A 487 9.34 -19.28 -2.74
C LEU A 487 10.07 -18.30 -1.81
N ILE A 488 11.37 -18.48 -1.60
CA ILE A 488 12.26 -17.53 -0.92
C ILE A 488 13.04 -16.79 -2.01
N GLU A 489 12.74 -15.50 -2.18
CA GLU A 489 13.37 -14.63 -3.20
C GLU A 489 14.92 -14.57 -3.09
N GLU A 490 15.48 -14.87 -1.91
CA GLU A 490 16.93 -14.87 -1.66
C GLU A 490 17.67 -16.17 -2.06
N SER A 491 16.96 -17.29 -2.33
CA SER A 491 17.61 -18.57 -2.69
C SER A 491 16.74 -19.51 -3.52
N GLU A 492 16.66 -19.23 -4.81
CA GLU A 492 15.85 -20.01 -5.76
C GLU A 492 16.25 -21.51 -5.89
N THR A 493 17.47 -21.89 -5.50
CA THR A 493 17.93 -23.29 -5.52
C THR A 493 17.38 -24.11 -4.35
N LEU A 494 17.23 -23.50 -3.18
CA LEU A 494 16.62 -24.13 -2.01
C LEU A 494 15.11 -24.31 -2.19
N ASP A 495 14.45 -23.42 -2.93
CA ASP A 495 13.00 -23.47 -3.15
C ASP A 495 12.55 -24.63 -4.03
N LEU A 496 13.27 -24.87 -5.13
CA LEU A 496 13.00 -26.04 -5.97
C LEU A 496 13.23 -27.33 -5.18
N LYS A 497 14.25 -27.35 -4.32
CA LYS A 497 14.51 -28.50 -3.46
C LYS A 497 13.34 -28.75 -2.49
N ASN A 498 12.84 -27.70 -1.83
CA ASN A 498 11.68 -27.81 -0.93
C ASN A 498 10.42 -28.29 -1.66
N LEU A 499 10.15 -27.79 -2.87
CA LEU A 499 9.01 -28.23 -3.66
C LEU A 499 9.16 -29.69 -4.12
N GLU A 500 10.34 -30.10 -4.58
CA GLU A 500 10.61 -31.47 -5.03
C GLU A 500 10.49 -32.45 -3.86
N GLU A 501 11.07 -32.12 -2.70
CA GLU A 501 10.92 -32.90 -1.46
C GLU A 501 9.44 -32.97 -1.05
N GLY A 502 8.73 -31.84 -1.07
CA GLY A 502 7.30 -31.77 -0.80
C GLY A 502 6.47 -32.62 -1.77
N TYR A 503 6.79 -32.60 -3.06
CA TYR A 503 6.13 -33.42 -4.08
C TYR A 503 6.35 -34.91 -3.85
N LEU A 504 7.59 -35.32 -3.54
CA LEU A 504 7.92 -36.71 -3.21
C LEU A 504 7.16 -37.17 -1.97
N HIS A 505 7.17 -36.38 -0.89
CA HIS A 505 6.43 -36.69 0.34
C HIS A 505 4.93 -36.82 0.10
N VAL A 506 4.33 -35.92 -0.68
CA VAL A 506 2.89 -36.00 -1.01
C VAL A 506 2.61 -37.25 -1.85
N ARG A 507 3.46 -37.58 -2.81
CA ARG A 507 3.31 -38.80 -3.62
C ARG A 507 3.42 -40.07 -2.80
N GLU A 508 4.32 -40.11 -1.81
CA GLU A 508 4.47 -41.23 -0.87
C GLU A 508 3.31 -41.31 0.13
N ALA A 509 2.76 -40.16 0.55
CA ALA A 509 1.63 -40.11 1.46
C ALA A 509 0.30 -40.49 0.80
N PHE A 510 0.16 -40.26 -0.52
CA PHE A 510 -1.06 -40.51 -1.28
C PHE A 510 -0.81 -41.42 -2.50
N PRO A 511 -0.32 -42.66 -2.31
CA PRO A 511 -0.04 -43.59 -3.42
C PRO A 511 -1.29 -43.96 -4.23
N GLU A 512 -2.48 -43.81 -3.64
CA GLU A 512 -3.78 -44.07 -4.26
C GLU A 512 -4.25 -42.98 -5.24
N PHE A 513 -3.60 -41.81 -5.26
CA PHE A 513 -4.01 -40.66 -6.06
C PHE A 513 -2.92 -40.18 -7.01
N THR A 514 -3.32 -39.58 -8.14
CA THR A 514 -2.37 -38.99 -9.08
C THR A 514 -1.98 -37.59 -8.62
N VAL A 515 -0.70 -37.43 -8.32
CA VAL A 515 -0.10 -36.15 -7.91
C VAL A 515 0.67 -35.54 -9.08
N CYS A 516 0.43 -34.27 -9.38
CA CYS A 516 1.22 -33.49 -10.33
C CYS A 516 1.96 -32.34 -9.64
N LYS A 517 2.99 -31.80 -10.30
CA LYS A 517 3.74 -30.65 -9.81
C LYS A 517 3.79 -29.51 -10.82
N MET A 518 3.78 -28.27 -10.33
CA MET A 518 3.92 -27.07 -11.15
C MET A 518 4.84 -26.04 -10.49
N HIS A 519 5.80 -25.49 -11.21
CA HIS A 519 6.67 -24.42 -10.69
C HIS A 519 7.07 -23.40 -11.75
N GLY A 520 7.66 -22.29 -11.31
CA GLY A 520 7.92 -21.10 -12.14
C GLY A 520 8.88 -21.37 -13.30
N ARG A 521 9.85 -22.25 -13.09
CA ARG A 521 10.85 -22.64 -14.11
C ARG A 521 10.37 -23.63 -15.18
N MET A 522 9.19 -24.23 -15.03
CA MET A 522 8.67 -25.14 -16.07
C MET A 522 8.41 -24.37 -17.36
N LYS A 523 8.65 -25.02 -18.51
CA LYS A 523 8.36 -24.42 -19.82
C LYS A 523 6.85 -24.16 -19.93
N ALA A 524 6.45 -23.15 -20.70
CA ALA A 524 5.03 -22.80 -20.87
C ALA A 524 4.16 -24.01 -21.29
N ALA A 525 4.63 -24.77 -22.28
CA ALA A 525 3.95 -25.99 -22.75
C ALA A 525 3.82 -27.08 -21.66
N GLU A 526 4.81 -27.21 -20.77
CA GLU A 526 4.75 -28.19 -19.66
C GLU A 526 3.74 -27.76 -18.59
N LYS A 527 3.67 -26.46 -18.29
CA LYS A 527 2.67 -25.89 -17.36
C LYS A 527 1.26 -26.08 -17.92
N GLU A 528 1.07 -25.80 -19.20
CA GLU A 528 -0.21 -26.00 -19.89
C GLU A 528 -0.65 -27.46 -19.84
N GLU A 529 0.26 -28.40 -20.09
CA GLU A 529 -0.04 -29.82 -20.03
C GLU A 529 -0.43 -30.27 -18.62
N VAL A 530 0.32 -29.88 -17.59
CA VAL A 530 -0.01 -30.20 -16.19
C VAL A 530 -1.36 -29.61 -15.80
N MET A 531 -1.62 -28.36 -16.17
CA MET A 531 -2.89 -27.70 -15.88
C MET A 531 -4.06 -28.35 -16.61
N ARG A 532 -3.89 -28.75 -17.87
CA ARG A 532 -4.90 -29.49 -18.63
C ARG A 532 -5.29 -30.79 -17.93
N ARG A 533 -4.29 -31.57 -17.52
CA ARG A 533 -4.49 -32.84 -16.80
C ARG A 533 -5.19 -32.63 -15.46
N PHE A 534 -4.82 -31.58 -14.74
CA PHE A 534 -5.49 -31.21 -13.49
C PHE A 534 -6.93 -30.77 -13.74
N VAL A 535 -7.21 -29.87 -14.69
CA VAL A 535 -8.58 -29.46 -15.03
C VAL A 535 -9.46 -30.63 -15.47
N ALA A 536 -8.90 -31.59 -16.22
CA ALA A 536 -9.57 -32.81 -16.65
C ALA A 536 -9.77 -33.87 -15.54
N ASN A 537 -9.34 -33.57 -14.31
CA ASN A 537 -9.38 -34.47 -13.15
C ASN A 537 -8.56 -35.77 -13.33
N GLU A 538 -7.56 -35.76 -14.21
CA GLU A 538 -6.59 -36.86 -14.33
C GLU A 538 -5.59 -36.86 -13.16
N ALA A 539 -5.38 -35.71 -12.53
CA ALA A 539 -4.60 -35.54 -11.32
C ALA A 539 -5.48 -34.94 -10.21
N GLN A 540 -5.50 -35.57 -9.03
CA GLN A 540 -6.33 -35.13 -7.90
C GLN A 540 -5.62 -34.14 -6.99
N ILE A 541 -4.28 -34.20 -6.93
CA ILE A 541 -3.47 -33.32 -6.09
C ILE A 541 -2.45 -32.58 -6.97
N MET A 542 -2.39 -31.26 -6.84
CA MET A 542 -1.34 -30.45 -7.45
C MET A 542 -0.46 -29.79 -6.40
N VAL A 543 0.83 -30.10 -6.46
CA VAL A 543 1.87 -29.49 -5.64
C VAL A 543 2.51 -28.35 -6.42
N SER A 544 2.50 -27.14 -5.90
CA SER A 544 3.05 -25.99 -6.63
C SER A 544 3.65 -24.92 -5.74
N THR A 545 4.32 -23.96 -6.37
CA THR A 545 4.72 -22.71 -5.73
C THR A 545 3.62 -21.65 -5.93
N THR A 546 3.91 -20.39 -5.60
CA THR A 546 3.05 -19.21 -5.84
C THR A 546 2.57 -19.05 -7.29
N VAL A 547 3.07 -19.84 -8.23
CA VAL A 547 2.76 -19.77 -9.67
C VAL A 547 1.31 -20.15 -10.01
N ILE A 548 0.57 -20.79 -9.08
CA ILE A 548 -0.89 -20.97 -9.21
C ILE A 548 -1.65 -19.62 -9.24
N GLU A 549 -0.98 -18.49 -8.95
CA GLU A 549 -1.55 -17.14 -9.08
C GLU A 549 -2.09 -16.83 -10.50
N VAL A 550 -1.73 -17.57 -11.55
CA VAL A 550 -2.33 -17.37 -12.88
C VAL A 550 -3.76 -17.94 -12.91
N GLY A 551 -4.76 -17.09 -13.22
CA GLY A 551 -6.21 -17.18 -12.97
C GLY A 551 -7.04 -18.41 -13.39
N VAL A 552 -6.45 -19.61 -13.49
CA VAL A 552 -7.12 -20.83 -13.92
C VAL A 552 -8.26 -21.23 -12.99
N ASN A 553 -9.45 -21.39 -13.56
CA ASN A 553 -10.64 -21.87 -12.86
C ASN A 553 -10.67 -23.40 -12.83
N VAL A 554 -10.62 -23.99 -11.64
CA VAL A 554 -10.85 -25.43 -11.44
C VAL A 554 -12.03 -25.60 -10.47
N PRO A 555 -13.27 -25.77 -10.96
CA PRO A 555 -14.46 -25.81 -10.11
C PRO A 555 -14.44 -26.92 -9.06
N ASN A 556 -13.84 -28.07 -9.38
CA ASN A 556 -13.73 -29.23 -8.49
C ASN A 556 -12.62 -29.09 -7.43
N ALA A 557 -11.77 -28.07 -7.54
CA ALA A 557 -10.74 -27.81 -6.54
C ALA A 557 -11.34 -27.06 -5.34
N SER A 558 -11.50 -27.79 -4.23
CA SER A 558 -12.20 -27.30 -3.05
C SER A 558 -11.31 -27.18 -1.81
N VAL A 559 -10.10 -27.75 -1.83
CA VAL A 559 -9.15 -27.65 -0.72
C VAL A 559 -7.85 -26.98 -1.16
N MET A 560 -7.48 -25.93 -0.46
CA MET A 560 -6.21 -25.21 -0.59
C MET A 560 -5.37 -25.45 0.66
N VAL A 561 -4.19 -26.04 0.53
CA VAL A 561 -3.23 -26.22 1.61
C VAL A 561 -2.03 -25.33 1.36
N ILE A 562 -1.71 -24.45 2.30
CA ILE A 562 -0.56 -23.54 2.21
C ILE A 562 0.46 -23.97 3.25
N GLU A 563 1.55 -24.56 2.78
CA GLU A 563 2.69 -24.98 3.60
C GLU A 563 3.51 -23.76 4.01
N SER A 564 4.04 -23.75 5.23
CA SER A 564 4.82 -22.62 5.76
C SER A 564 4.17 -21.24 5.54
N ALA A 565 2.88 -21.13 5.85
CA ALA A 565 2.04 -19.96 5.61
C ALA A 565 2.60 -18.66 6.23
N GLN A 566 3.43 -18.75 7.28
CA GLN A 566 4.12 -17.60 7.88
C GLN A 566 5.04 -16.83 6.92
N ARG A 567 5.48 -17.48 5.83
CA ARG A 567 6.37 -16.90 4.82
C ARG A 567 5.63 -16.09 3.76
N PHE A 568 4.30 -16.14 3.73
CA PHE A 568 3.51 -15.40 2.76
C PHE A 568 3.00 -14.08 3.34
N GLY A 569 2.89 -13.07 2.48
CA GLY A 569 2.14 -11.85 2.79
C GLY A 569 0.64 -12.12 2.89
N LEU A 570 -0.09 -11.26 3.60
CA LEU A 570 -1.53 -11.46 3.83
C LEU A 570 -2.34 -11.39 2.52
N SER A 571 -1.96 -10.50 1.60
CA SER A 571 -2.50 -10.40 0.25
C SER A 571 -2.27 -11.66 -0.60
N GLN A 572 -1.08 -12.25 -0.54
CA GLN A 572 -0.77 -13.52 -1.24
C GLN A 572 -1.62 -14.68 -0.69
N LEU A 573 -1.77 -14.77 0.64
CA LEU A 573 -2.64 -15.77 1.26
C LEU A 573 -4.09 -15.64 0.80
N HIS A 574 -4.61 -14.40 0.71
CA HIS A 574 -5.96 -14.13 0.21
C HIS A 574 -6.13 -14.56 -1.25
N GLN A 575 -5.17 -14.22 -2.12
CA GLN A 575 -5.20 -14.64 -3.52
C GLN A 575 -5.18 -16.17 -3.68
N LEU A 576 -4.37 -16.87 -2.87
CA LEU A 576 -4.30 -18.34 -2.85
C LEU A 576 -5.62 -18.94 -2.35
N ARG A 577 -6.20 -18.41 -1.27
CA ARG A 577 -7.53 -18.82 -0.79
C ARG A 577 -8.60 -18.65 -1.88
N GLY A 578 -8.55 -17.55 -2.64
CA GLY A 578 -9.48 -17.27 -3.74
C GLY A 578 -9.41 -18.25 -4.92
N ARG A 579 -8.43 -19.16 -4.95
CA ARG A 579 -8.34 -20.22 -5.97
C ARG A 579 -9.31 -21.37 -5.74
N VAL A 580 -9.81 -21.52 -4.52
CA VAL A 580 -10.85 -22.51 -4.17
C VAL A 580 -12.19 -21.83 -3.90
N GLY A 581 -13.27 -22.59 -3.78
CA GLY A 581 -14.61 -22.03 -3.55
C GLY A 581 -15.24 -21.43 -4.80
N ARG A 582 -14.96 -22.02 -5.97
CA ARG A 582 -15.60 -21.66 -7.26
C ARG A 582 -16.83 -22.50 -7.59
N GLY A 583 -17.00 -23.65 -6.94
CA GLY A 583 -18.21 -24.48 -7.01
C GLY A 583 -19.23 -24.17 -5.91
N ALA A 584 -20.36 -24.90 -5.90
CA ALA A 584 -21.40 -24.82 -4.86
C ALA A 584 -21.00 -25.51 -3.54
N ASP A 585 -19.95 -26.33 -3.59
CA ASP A 585 -19.43 -27.10 -2.47
C ASP A 585 -18.70 -26.25 -1.43
N GLN A 586 -18.78 -26.69 -0.17
CA GLN A 586 -17.98 -26.09 0.90
C GLN A 586 -16.49 -26.31 0.61
N SER A 587 -15.76 -25.21 0.51
CA SER A 587 -14.32 -25.19 0.28
C SER A 587 -13.55 -24.82 1.54
N TYR A 588 -12.28 -25.22 1.58
CA TYR A 588 -11.42 -25.12 2.75
C TYR A 588 -10.05 -24.55 2.38
N CYS A 589 -9.51 -23.70 3.24
CA CYS A 589 -8.14 -23.20 3.13
C CYS A 589 -7.39 -23.52 4.42
N VAL A 590 -6.35 -24.35 4.35
CA VAL A 590 -5.57 -24.79 5.51
C VAL A 590 -4.22 -24.08 5.49
N LEU A 591 -3.97 -23.25 6.50
CA LEU A 591 -2.71 -22.56 6.73
C LEU A 591 -1.85 -23.40 7.67
N ILE A 592 -0.70 -23.88 7.19
CA ILE A 592 0.23 -24.68 7.98
C ILE A 592 1.39 -23.81 8.43
N THR A 593 1.68 -23.77 9.72
CA THR A 593 2.81 -23.03 10.28
C THR A 593 3.59 -23.86 11.32
N PRO A 594 4.85 -23.49 11.61
CA PRO A 594 5.52 -23.97 12.81
C PRO A 594 4.82 -23.44 14.06
N TYR A 595 5.18 -24.01 15.21
CA TYR A 595 4.62 -23.61 16.51
C TYR A 595 5.12 -22.24 16.96
N GLU A 596 6.39 -21.94 16.69
CA GLU A 596 7.05 -20.69 17.05
C GLU A 596 6.76 -19.63 15.98
N LEU A 597 5.98 -18.60 16.33
CA LEU A 597 5.58 -17.50 15.45
C LEU A 597 5.85 -16.15 16.12
N SER A 598 6.28 -15.16 15.35
CA SER A 598 6.31 -13.76 15.79
C SER A 598 4.89 -13.24 16.06
N ALA A 599 4.78 -12.18 16.88
CA ALA A 599 3.49 -11.56 17.18
C ALA A 599 2.76 -11.11 15.91
N ASP A 600 3.46 -10.46 14.98
CA ASP A 600 2.90 -9.99 13.71
C ASP A 600 2.42 -11.14 12.83
N THR A 601 3.18 -12.24 12.77
CA THR A 601 2.79 -13.43 12.01
C THR A 601 1.56 -14.09 12.60
N ARG A 602 1.47 -14.19 13.93
CA ARG A 602 0.28 -14.71 14.59
C ARG A 602 -0.93 -13.83 14.25
N LYS A 603 -0.77 -12.52 14.29
CA LYS A 603 -1.86 -11.60 13.96
C LYS A 603 -2.31 -11.72 12.50
N ARG A 604 -1.38 -11.88 11.56
CA ARG A 604 -1.68 -12.17 10.15
C ARG A 604 -2.51 -13.45 9.99
N MET A 605 -2.13 -14.55 10.64
CA MET A 605 -2.89 -15.80 10.57
C MET A 605 -4.30 -15.65 11.15
N GLU A 606 -4.44 -14.96 12.29
CA GLU A 606 -5.74 -14.67 12.91
C GLU A 606 -6.66 -13.92 11.94
N ILE A 607 -6.19 -12.82 11.35
CA ILE A 607 -6.98 -12.02 10.39
C ILE A 607 -7.45 -12.88 9.21
N MET A 608 -6.57 -13.73 8.69
CA MET A 608 -6.88 -14.62 7.56
C MET A 608 -7.93 -15.69 7.93
N THR A 609 -7.99 -16.08 9.21
CA THR A 609 -9.01 -17.02 9.72
C THR A 609 -10.33 -16.35 10.10
N GLU A 610 -10.31 -15.10 10.54
CA GLU A 610 -11.48 -14.36 11.01
C GLU A 610 -12.32 -13.78 9.88
N SER A 611 -11.69 -13.35 8.78
CA SER A 611 -12.39 -12.67 7.69
C SER A 611 -12.23 -13.39 6.35
N ASN A 612 -13.34 -13.51 5.62
CA ASN A 612 -13.34 -13.87 4.20
C ASN A 612 -13.34 -12.65 3.27
N ASP A 613 -13.57 -11.45 3.82
CA ASP A 613 -13.62 -10.22 3.03
C ASP A 613 -12.21 -9.75 2.69
N GLY A 614 -11.91 -9.79 1.40
CA GLY A 614 -10.64 -9.35 0.87
C GLY A 614 -10.31 -7.86 1.11
N PHE A 615 -11.32 -6.98 1.24
CA PHE A 615 -11.09 -5.57 1.57
C PHE A 615 -10.59 -5.40 3.01
N VAL A 616 -11.22 -6.11 3.95
CA VAL A 616 -10.79 -6.14 5.36
C VAL A 616 -9.36 -6.66 5.48
N ILE A 617 -9.05 -7.71 4.71
CA ILE A 617 -7.71 -8.29 4.67
C ILE A 617 -6.70 -7.30 4.11
N ALA A 618 -6.99 -6.65 2.98
CA ALA A 618 -6.08 -5.69 2.38
C ALA A 618 -5.81 -4.48 3.30
N GLU A 619 -6.83 -3.98 4.00
CA GLU A 619 -6.68 -2.91 4.97
C GLU A 619 -5.80 -3.35 6.16
N ALA A 620 -5.98 -4.58 6.64
CA ALA A 620 -5.17 -5.14 7.70
C ALA A 620 -3.72 -5.41 7.27
N ASP A 621 -3.48 -5.86 6.03
CA ASP A 621 -2.12 -6.02 5.46
C ASP A 621 -1.39 -4.67 5.46
N LEU A 622 -2.08 -3.62 5.03
CA LEU A 622 -1.54 -2.27 5.00
C LEU A 622 -1.22 -1.74 6.42
N LYS A 623 -2.09 -2.02 7.41
CA LYS A 623 -1.86 -1.68 8.83
C LYS A 623 -0.66 -2.40 9.43
N LEU A 624 -0.47 -3.68 9.09
CA LEU A 624 0.58 -4.52 9.66
C LEU A 624 1.96 -4.25 9.07
N ARG A 625 2.05 -3.95 7.76
CA ARG A 625 3.33 -3.61 7.12
C ARG A 625 3.82 -2.21 7.46
N GLY A 626 2.90 -1.29 7.76
CA GLY A 626 3.22 0.13 7.86
C GLY A 626 3.67 0.74 6.52
N PRO A 627 3.87 2.06 6.44
CA PRO A 627 4.21 2.73 5.19
C PRO A 627 5.61 2.38 4.64
N GLY A 628 6.53 1.90 5.48
CA GLY A 628 7.95 1.74 5.12
C GLY A 628 8.33 0.43 4.41
N ASP A 629 7.52 -0.63 4.47
CA ASP A 629 7.89 -1.96 3.93
C ASP A 629 7.26 -2.26 2.55
N LEU A 630 6.69 -1.22 1.90
CA LEU A 630 6.35 -1.23 0.47
C LEU A 630 7.57 -0.98 -0.43
N GLU A 631 8.75 -0.77 0.17
CA GLU A 631 10.01 -0.40 -0.49
C GLU A 631 10.89 -1.59 -0.92
N GLY A 632 10.45 -2.83 -0.68
CA GLY A 632 11.14 -4.04 -1.11
C GLY A 632 11.10 -4.26 -2.63
N THR A 633 12.23 -4.04 -3.29
CA THR A 633 12.58 -4.40 -4.68
C THR A 633 11.74 -3.76 -5.81
N GLN A 634 12.28 -2.67 -6.38
CA GLN A 634 11.98 -2.09 -7.70
C GLN A 634 10.53 -2.21 -8.22
N GLN A 635 9.57 -1.57 -7.53
CA GLN A 635 8.37 -0.92 -8.09
C GLN A 635 7.60 -0.28 -6.94
N SER A 636 8.07 0.91 -6.52
CA SER A 636 7.52 1.68 -5.40
C SER A 636 6.09 2.16 -5.69
N GLY A 637 5.12 1.60 -4.96
CA GLY A 637 3.69 1.82 -5.17
C GLY A 637 3.12 3.12 -4.61
N VAL A 638 3.85 3.91 -3.82
CA VAL A 638 3.39 5.23 -3.35
C VAL A 638 4.35 6.30 -3.89
N PRO A 639 3.93 7.13 -4.86
CA PRO A 639 4.77 8.15 -5.47
C PRO A 639 4.87 9.42 -4.60
N PHE A 640 4.83 9.33 -3.27
CA PHE A 640 4.84 10.52 -2.41
C PHE A 640 5.65 10.27 -1.14
N ASN A 641 6.47 11.25 -0.76
CA ASN A 641 7.11 11.28 0.55
C ASN A 641 6.17 11.99 1.53
N LEU A 642 5.59 11.23 2.46
CA LEU A 642 4.78 11.78 3.56
C LEU A 642 5.71 12.08 4.75
N HIS A 643 5.63 13.30 5.27
CA HIS A 643 6.46 13.78 6.37
C HIS A 643 5.78 13.53 7.72
N ILE A 644 4.44 13.55 7.76
CA ILE A 644 3.68 13.39 9.00
C ILE A 644 2.44 12.50 8.86
N ALA A 645 1.80 12.50 7.69
CA ALA A 645 0.61 11.71 7.47
C ALA A 645 0.92 10.23 7.22
N ASP A 646 0.04 9.37 7.69
CA ASP A 646 0.07 7.93 7.42
C ASP A 646 -1.24 7.56 6.70
N LEU A 647 -1.15 7.10 5.45
CA LEU A 647 -2.33 6.78 4.62
C LEU A 647 -3.28 5.76 5.26
N VAL A 648 -2.78 4.97 6.20
CA VAL A 648 -3.52 3.90 6.86
C VAL A 648 -4.20 4.43 8.12
N ARG A 649 -3.45 5.11 8.98
CA ARG A 649 -3.94 5.64 10.25
C ARG A 649 -4.83 6.86 10.05
N ASP A 650 -4.52 7.67 9.05
CA ASP A 650 -5.15 8.95 8.77
C ASP A 650 -6.16 8.86 7.61
N SER A 651 -6.73 7.68 7.37
CA SER A 651 -7.71 7.43 6.30
C SER A 651 -8.91 8.37 6.33
N ALA A 652 -9.43 8.68 7.52
CA ALA A 652 -10.53 9.64 7.68
C ALA A 652 -10.14 11.06 7.24
N ILE A 653 -8.90 11.48 7.51
CA ILE A 653 -8.37 12.79 7.07
C ILE A 653 -8.25 12.78 5.54
N LEU A 654 -7.76 11.69 4.95
CA LEU A 654 -7.65 11.52 3.51
C LEU A 654 -9.01 11.65 2.80
N TYR A 655 -10.05 11.00 3.32
CA TYR A 655 -11.40 11.08 2.74
C TYR A 655 -11.95 12.50 2.78
N ARG A 656 -11.83 13.18 3.92
CA ARG A 656 -12.27 14.57 4.06
C ARG A 656 -11.49 15.51 3.14
N ALA A 657 -10.17 15.32 3.04
CA ALA A 657 -9.31 16.10 2.16
C ALA A 657 -9.68 15.92 0.68
N ARG A 658 -10.04 14.70 0.26
CA ARG A 658 -10.56 14.41 -1.08
C ARG A 658 -11.89 15.12 -1.33
N GLU A 659 -12.85 15.01 -0.43
CA GLU A 659 -14.18 15.63 -0.58
C GLU A 659 -14.06 17.14 -0.79
N ILE A 660 -13.25 17.81 0.04
CA ILE A 660 -12.99 19.26 -0.09
C ILE A 660 -12.29 19.57 -1.42
N ALA A 661 -11.32 18.74 -1.85
CA ALA A 661 -10.65 18.93 -3.13
C ALA A 661 -11.59 18.73 -4.34
N GLU A 662 -12.51 17.77 -4.29
CA GLU A 662 -13.53 17.54 -5.33
C GLU A 662 -14.49 18.73 -5.44
N GLN A 663 -15.03 19.20 -4.31
CA GLN A 663 -15.91 20.39 -4.27
C GLN A 663 -15.19 21.64 -4.82
N LEU A 664 -13.92 21.83 -4.46
CA LEU A 664 -13.13 22.96 -4.89
C LEU A 664 -12.85 22.91 -6.41
N ILE A 665 -12.49 21.76 -6.96
CA ILE A 665 -12.24 21.59 -8.39
C ILE A 665 -13.53 21.64 -9.21
N ASP A 666 -14.66 21.20 -8.67
CA ASP A 666 -15.96 21.37 -9.33
C ASP A 666 -16.37 22.85 -9.43
N ALA A 667 -16.06 23.65 -8.41
CA ALA A 667 -16.35 25.08 -8.37
C ALA A 667 -15.34 25.95 -9.15
N ASP A 668 -14.05 25.61 -9.12
CA ASP A 668 -12.97 26.32 -9.81
C ASP A 668 -11.95 25.35 -10.43
N PRO A 669 -12.28 24.71 -11.58
CA PRO A 669 -11.45 23.67 -12.20
C PRO A 669 -10.02 24.11 -12.52
N HIS A 670 -9.83 25.41 -12.79
CA HIS A 670 -8.55 25.98 -13.17
C HIS A 670 -7.87 26.73 -12.02
N LEU A 671 -8.41 26.72 -10.80
CA LEU A 671 -7.93 27.46 -9.63
C LEU A 671 -7.68 28.95 -9.95
N SER A 672 -8.58 29.57 -10.70
CA SER A 672 -8.45 30.93 -11.23
C SER A 672 -8.83 32.01 -10.24
N GLN A 673 -9.59 31.67 -9.19
CA GLN A 673 -10.03 32.65 -8.20
C GLN A 673 -8.86 33.23 -7.40
N PRO A 674 -8.90 34.51 -6.99
CA PRO A 674 -7.77 35.17 -6.33
C PRO A 674 -7.28 34.46 -5.06
N HIS A 675 -8.20 33.90 -4.27
CA HIS A 675 -7.87 33.21 -3.03
C HIS A 675 -7.29 31.80 -3.26
N HIS A 676 -7.49 31.18 -4.43
CA HIS A 676 -6.86 29.91 -4.81
C HIS A 676 -5.42 30.05 -5.33
N ARG A 677 -4.90 31.27 -5.43
CA ARG A 677 -3.51 31.53 -5.87
C ARG A 677 -2.48 30.82 -5.01
N VAL A 678 -2.74 30.69 -3.70
CA VAL A 678 -1.89 29.96 -2.76
C VAL A 678 -1.81 28.48 -3.12
N LEU A 679 -2.94 27.86 -3.47
CA LEU A 679 -3.02 26.44 -3.84
C LEU A 679 -2.18 26.16 -5.10
N LYS A 680 -2.30 27.02 -6.12
CA LYS A 680 -1.47 26.93 -7.34
C LYS A 680 0.02 26.98 -7.02
N GLN A 681 0.45 27.92 -6.16
CA GLN A 681 1.86 28.05 -5.79
C GLN A 681 2.39 26.82 -5.08
N GLN A 682 1.60 26.24 -4.16
CA GLN A 682 2.01 25.03 -3.45
C GLN A 682 2.03 23.80 -4.36
N LEU A 683 1.02 23.62 -5.24
CA LEU A 683 1.03 22.56 -6.24
C LEU A 683 2.24 22.66 -7.18
N SER A 684 2.64 23.86 -7.60
CA SER A 684 3.83 24.06 -8.43
C SER A 684 5.13 23.70 -7.69
N ARG A 685 5.21 23.93 -6.38
CA ARG A 685 6.36 23.50 -5.56
C ARG A 685 6.43 21.98 -5.47
N LEU A 686 5.30 21.33 -5.23
CA LEU A 686 5.22 19.86 -5.16
C LEU A 686 5.52 19.20 -6.51
N ALA A 687 5.12 19.83 -7.62
CA ALA A 687 5.39 19.34 -8.98
C ALA A 687 6.86 19.44 -9.42
N GLY A 688 7.70 20.21 -8.69
CA GLY A 688 9.16 20.27 -8.92
C GLY A 688 9.84 18.92 -8.72
N ASN A 689 9.27 18.07 -7.86
CA ASN A 689 9.52 16.64 -7.83
C ASN A 689 8.61 16.00 -8.88
N ARG A 690 9.15 15.73 -10.08
CA ARG A 690 8.39 15.15 -11.22
C ARG A 690 7.78 13.80 -10.85
N TYR A 691 6.61 13.81 -10.25
CA TYR A 691 5.68 12.70 -10.26
C TYR A 691 4.94 12.77 -11.58
N ASP A 692 5.46 12.03 -12.55
CA ASP A 692 4.83 11.87 -13.86
C ASP A 692 3.58 11.01 -13.66
N TRP A 693 2.45 11.63 -13.26
CA TRP A 693 1.15 10.97 -13.06
C TRP A 693 0.70 10.21 -14.32
N GLY A 694 1.19 10.62 -15.49
CA GLY A 694 0.99 9.93 -16.76
C GLY A 694 1.78 8.62 -16.91
N ARG A 695 2.73 8.32 -16.00
CA ARG A 695 3.48 7.06 -15.93
C ARG A 695 2.93 6.06 -14.92
N ILE A 696 1.88 6.39 -14.17
CA ILE A 696 1.26 5.47 -13.20
C ILE A 696 -0.08 4.91 -13.74
N SER A 697 -0.60 5.49 -14.82
CA SER A 697 -1.91 5.17 -15.42
C SER A 697 -1.89 4.56 -16.81
#